data_AF-A0A6C2UH81-F1
#
_entry.id   AF-A0A6C2UH81-F1
#
_cell.length_a   1.000
_cell.length_b   1.000
_cell.length_c   1.000
_cell.angle_alpha   90.00
_cell.angle_beta   90.00
_cell.angle_gamma   90.00
#
_symmetry.space_group_name_H-M   'P 1'
#
loop_
_entity.id
_entity.type
_entity.pdbx_description
1 polymer ?
#
loop_
_entity_poly.entity_id
_entity_poly.type
_entity_poly.pdbx_seq_one_letter_code
_entity_poly.pdbx_strand_id
1 'polypeptide(L)'
;MKKIISCGFFATLISVTYGYSKPEYAPEYVPPAASGQAEIKVGAEGADLSGAWTIRLDDEKKPVGEQEQWFDQMGFKEKINLPDALQNAGFGSPVTVDTEWMGVSGHHLWFTKKYDKYREEGNIKVPFFLQPERRFIGDAWYQKTIVIGKDAPKNKDLILALERPHWSSTVWLDGEEIGTNNSLGVPHVFNLGKNLNRGAHNLVVKVNNTLLLPVGSRAHSVSDETQGAWNGIIGDINLSWRAPVFIQHVKVETDYRTRSAKLELFIENNTGAAQKAGVQVLDQKKALNLSAGLNEIAMTVNFGAEAELWREFHPVLHDLDISLKSNFGAESKELKVGLRSIEAEGQKFLVNGNETFMRGTLDCCIFPKTGYPPMDKETWLEHLGKMKASGINHVRFHSWCPPKAAFEAGDELGMYLMPEIHIWGNPSDPAFGTWVVDEGKRIIDEYGNHPSFIFFTHGNEPWRGELNSTFLSNLTKELRTYDSRMLHTASANTIQSEFDEFTCTTQPRGRNGWKGVGFNVPHNNPFIQHEAGQWCAYPNFDEMKKYIGPLKPKNFEIFLEQAEENGVLPLWKRFLHASGKLQMLCYKEDCEAALASDGISGTQLLGISDFSGQGTSLVGYLDAFMDEKGYFTKAQFFKFWNWSVPLARMSSYVYKNADSLNVPVIYAYFGEGELKNQTLIWEVKDASGKVCIADEFMSLDIKSGRNQVGAISTSLKSLSAPANYTLLLRLKGTEVENSWEFMVCEDAPKTKPGNVMVHRKMDAELEAALKAGKSVLFMPEEYSRAHPKLSFEPVYWNKFLFAHNKDRVTLGLLIDDAHPVFNNFPTAEHTTWGWENILGNSYGLVMQELPQDGIIVRPIDDWNENRQLGFIMEYKVGKGKILVCMADLFKLKDHDPAARQLLNSLLGYMNSRAFAPDTEMQLKDLSDALSYSSNTSMMLNIGARIQAVNHAWKKSQGQAIDGDEGTDWLGKFDGSGFITIDLGKETTLQGLLLTNTNLKEFEVYHGNDLKNLTMVTLKDADFKDCMSLTLDADAATSSKKVWFKGESVGRYLRIYIKSLHGRTIKFGEIDVIFVIM
;
A
#
# COMPACT_ATOMS: atom_id res chain seq x y z
N MET A 1 58.68 4.69 -39.70
CA MET A 1 59.84 4.85 -38.76
C MET A 1 59.40 4.28 -37.41
N LYS A 2 60.04 3.24 -36.88
CA LYS A 2 61.06 3.25 -35.79
C LYS A 2 60.58 3.78 -34.40
N LYS A 3 60.24 2.84 -33.47
CA LYS A 3 60.13 2.96 -31.98
C LYS A 3 59.06 3.97 -31.48
N ILE A 4 58.42 3.88 -30.31
CA ILE A 4 58.74 3.40 -28.92
C ILE A 4 57.51 2.59 -28.39
N ILE A 5 57.49 1.59 -27.48
CA ILE A 5 58.39 0.98 -26.46
C ILE A 5 58.23 1.48 -25.00
N SER A 6 57.29 0.88 -24.23
CA SER A 6 57.11 0.93 -22.74
C SER A 6 56.81 2.32 -22.11
N CYS A 7 56.01 2.49 -21.04
CA CYS A 7 55.69 1.63 -19.87
C CYS A 7 54.37 2.08 -19.20
N GLY A 8 53.84 1.33 -18.22
CA GLY A 8 52.87 1.85 -17.23
C GLY A 8 51.42 1.36 -17.29
N PHE A 9 51.18 0.08 -16.95
CA PHE A 9 49.86 -0.40 -16.53
C PHE A 9 49.78 -0.35 -15.00
N PHE A 10 48.79 0.33 -14.41
CA PHE A 10 48.24 -0.01 -13.09
C PHE A 10 46.86 0.63 -12.87
N ALA A 11 46.03 -0.09 -12.09
CA ALA A 11 44.69 0.24 -11.61
C ALA A 11 44.08 1.62 -11.97
N THR A 12 43.00 1.57 -12.77
CA THR A 12 41.86 2.47 -12.60
C THR A 12 40.65 1.55 -12.46
N LEU A 13 39.95 1.59 -11.32
CA LEU A 13 38.72 0.79 -11.15
C LEU A 13 37.68 1.24 -12.19
N ILE A 14 36.88 0.28 -12.66
CA ILE A 14 35.74 0.57 -13.53
C ILE A 14 34.62 1.13 -12.64
N SER A 15 34.72 2.41 -12.30
CA SER A 15 33.54 3.18 -11.97
C SER A 15 32.75 3.39 -13.26
N VAL A 16 31.69 2.60 -13.44
CA VAL A 16 30.56 3.04 -14.26
C VAL A 16 29.93 4.19 -13.49
N THR A 17 30.40 5.41 -13.76
CA THR A 17 29.89 6.63 -13.11
C THR A 17 28.48 6.92 -13.62
N TYR A 18 27.50 6.24 -13.03
CA TYR A 18 26.27 6.92 -12.65
C TYR A 18 26.68 8.12 -11.80
N GLY A 19 26.78 9.28 -12.43
CA GLY A 19 27.21 10.50 -11.76
C GLY A 19 26.26 10.79 -10.61
N TYR A 20 26.76 10.75 -9.37
CA TYR A 20 25.94 11.06 -8.20
C TYR A 20 25.60 12.55 -8.21
N SER A 21 24.40 12.87 -8.66
CA SER A 21 23.70 14.11 -8.41
C SER A 21 22.83 13.95 -7.16
N LYS A 22 22.90 14.89 -6.21
CA LYS A 22 21.91 14.94 -5.14
C LYS A 22 20.51 15.16 -5.77
N PRO A 23 19.49 14.37 -5.38
CA PRO A 23 18.14 14.51 -5.91
C PRO A 23 17.56 15.93 -5.76
N GLU A 24 16.70 16.31 -6.72
CA GLU A 24 16.07 17.62 -6.78
C GLU A 24 14.74 17.60 -6.00
N TYR A 25 14.53 18.61 -5.16
CA TYR A 25 13.24 18.87 -4.50
C TYR A 25 12.25 19.49 -5.52
N ALA A 26 10.95 19.39 -5.25
CA ALA A 26 9.97 20.18 -5.98
C ALA A 26 10.16 21.68 -5.72
N PRO A 27 9.78 22.55 -6.68
CA PRO A 27 9.63 23.98 -6.40
C PRO A 27 8.56 24.24 -5.34
N GLU A 28 8.70 25.39 -4.66
CA GLU A 28 7.64 25.97 -3.83
C GLU A 28 6.35 26.11 -4.65
N TYR A 29 5.21 25.71 -4.07
CA TYR A 29 3.92 25.90 -4.72
C TYR A 29 3.38 27.28 -4.33
N VAL A 30 2.96 28.05 -5.34
CA VAL A 30 2.40 29.39 -5.14
C VAL A 30 0.91 29.31 -5.47
N PRO A 31 0.01 29.38 -4.47
CA PRO A 31 -1.44 29.40 -4.68
C PRO A 31 -1.90 30.41 -5.74
N PRO A 32 -2.78 30.03 -6.67
CA PRO A 32 -3.28 30.93 -7.70
C PRO A 32 -4.20 32.00 -7.09
N ALA A 33 -3.90 33.27 -7.33
CA ALA A 33 -4.72 34.37 -6.83
C ALA A 33 -6.12 34.39 -7.48
N ALA A 34 -7.17 34.40 -6.65
CA ALA A 34 -8.55 34.48 -7.12
C ALA A 34 -8.83 35.81 -7.85
N SER A 35 -9.49 35.75 -9.01
CA SER A 35 -9.66 36.94 -9.86
C SER A 35 -11.02 36.98 -10.58
N GLY A 36 -11.54 38.19 -10.80
CA GLY A 36 -12.88 38.43 -11.33
C GLY A 36 -13.90 38.90 -10.26
N GLN A 37 -15.18 38.87 -10.63
CA GLN A 37 -16.31 39.24 -9.77
C GLN A 37 -17.03 37.98 -9.27
N ALA A 38 -17.48 38.01 -8.02
CA ALA A 38 -18.39 36.99 -7.48
C ALA A 38 -19.86 37.33 -7.83
N GLU A 39 -20.10 37.69 -9.10
CA GLU A 39 -21.40 37.99 -9.67
C GLU A 39 -21.51 37.30 -11.04
N ILE A 40 -22.65 36.67 -11.34
CA ILE A 40 -22.88 36.03 -12.63
C ILE A 40 -24.34 36.11 -13.07
N LYS A 41 -24.58 36.25 -14.38
CA LYS A 41 -25.93 36.34 -14.95
C LYS A 41 -26.50 34.96 -15.27
N VAL A 42 -27.66 34.64 -14.71
CA VAL A 42 -28.43 33.44 -15.07
C VAL A 42 -29.31 33.74 -16.29
N GLY A 43 -29.09 33.01 -17.37
CA GLY A 43 -29.83 33.15 -18.63
C GLY A 43 -30.97 32.14 -18.78
N ALA A 44 -31.54 32.06 -19.98
CA ALA A 44 -32.55 31.06 -20.34
C ALA A 44 -32.06 29.61 -20.16
N GLU A 45 -30.79 29.34 -20.44
CA GLU A 45 -30.15 28.02 -20.31
C GLU A 45 -29.55 27.76 -18.91
N GLY A 46 -29.63 28.72 -17.99
CA GLY A 46 -29.00 28.65 -16.67
C GLY A 46 -27.69 29.44 -16.57
N ALA A 47 -26.71 28.92 -15.83
CA ALA A 47 -25.35 29.47 -15.71
C ALA A 47 -24.35 28.43 -15.18
N ASP A 48 -23.12 28.43 -15.69
CA ASP A 48 -21.95 27.92 -14.97
C ASP A 48 -21.62 28.88 -13.80
N LEU A 49 -21.27 28.36 -12.63
CA LEU A 49 -20.87 29.12 -11.44
C LEU A 49 -19.36 28.98 -11.11
N SER A 50 -18.54 28.51 -12.04
CA SER A 50 -17.07 28.51 -11.92
C SER A 50 -16.47 29.92 -11.75
N GLY A 51 -15.15 29.98 -11.56
CA GLY A 51 -14.40 31.22 -11.32
C GLY A 51 -14.60 31.77 -9.92
N ALA A 52 -14.48 33.10 -9.76
CA ALA A 52 -14.42 33.74 -8.45
C ALA A 52 -15.71 33.61 -7.62
N TRP A 53 -15.55 33.24 -6.36
CA TRP A 53 -16.50 33.36 -5.25
C TRP A 53 -15.89 34.24 -4.16
N THR A 54 -16.71 34.84 -3.30
CA THR A 54 -16.24 35.44 -2.03
C THR A 54 -16.37 34.42 -0.90
N ILE A 55 -15.41 34.37 0.03
CA ILE A 55 -15.32 33.33 1.07
C ILE A 55 -15.12 33.89 2.47
N ARG A 56 -15.67 33.20 3.48
CA ARG A 56 -15.35 33.37 4.90
C ARG A 56 -15.22 31.99 5.57
N LEU A 57 -14.19 31.79 6.40
CA LEU A 57 -13.93 30.55 7.13
C LEU A 57 -14.43 30.62 8.57
N ASP A 58 -14.92 29.50 9.10
CA ASP A 58 -15.44 29.35 10.46
C ASP A 58 -14.83 28.09 11.12
N ASP A 59 -14.04 28.30 12.17
CA ASP A 59 -13.16 27.29 12.79
C ASP A 59 -13.97 26.23 13.56
N GLU A 60 -13.70 24.93 13.32
CA GLU A 60 -14.44 23.81 13.93
C GLU A 60 -14.53 23.86 15.46
N LYS A 61 -13.56 24.51 16.13
CA LYS A 61 -13.47 24.56 17.60
C LYS A 61 -14.28 25.72 18.17
N LYS A 62 -14.66 26.71 17.36
CA LYS A 62 -15.43 27.90 17.72
C LYS A 62 -16.30 28.45 16.55
N PRO A 63 -17.21 27.65 15.97
CA PRO A 63 -18.03 28.12 14.87
C PRO A 63 -19.02 29.20 15.34
N VAL A 64 -19.11 30.29 14.60
CA VAL A 64 -20.01 31.43 14.86
C VAL A 64 -20.84 31.85 13.66
N GLY A 65 -20.64 31.28 12.47
CA GLY A 65 -21.24 31.75 11.21
C GLY A 65 -22.76 31.67 11.16
N GLU A 66 -23.36 30.63 11.73
CA GLU A 66 -24.82 30.54 11.89
C GLU A 66 -25.34 31.54 12.94
N GLN A 67 -24.58 31.76 14.02
CA GLN A 67 -24.95 32.64 15.14
C GLN A 67 -24.89 34.12 14.75
N GLU A 68 -23.91 34.50 13.92
CA GLU A 68 -23.77 35.81 13.29
C GLU A 68 -24.61 35.94 11.99
N GLN A 69 -25.33 34.89 11.58
CA GLN A 69 -26.18 34.84 10.37
C GLN A 69 -25.44 35.19 9.07
N TRP A 70 -24.26 34.59 8.81
CA TRP A 70 -23.45 34.89 7.63
C TRP A 70 -24.16 34.60 6.29
N PHE A 71 -25.18 33.73 6.28
CA PHE A 71 -26.05 33.46 5.14
C PHE A 71 -26.86 34.69 4.67
N ASP A 72 -27.12 35.66 5.56
CA ASP A 72 -27.83 36.93 5.27
C ASP A 72 -26.86 38.13 5.12
N GLN A 73 -25.55 37.91 5.32
CA GLN A 73 -24.52 38.95 5.14
C GLN A 73 -24.03 39.00 3.68
N MET A 74 -23.67 40.19 3.19
CA MET A 74 -23.17 40.40 1.82
C MET A 74 -21.75 40.96 1.80
N GLY A 75 -20.90 40.39 0.94
CA GLY A 75 -19.57 40.90 0.62
C GLY A 75 -18.48 40.42 1.57
N PHE A 76 -18.27 39.11 1.67
CA PHE A 76 -17.09 38.57 2.36
C PHE A 76 -15.79 39.10 1.71
N LYS A 77 -14.77 39.34 2.54
CA LYS A 77 -13.55 40.08 2.15
C LYS A 77 -12.62 39.31 1.22
N GLU A 78 -12.53 37.99 1.44
CA GLU A 78 -11.59 37.11 0.76
C GLU A 78 -12.25 36.48 -0.46
N LYS A 79 -11.45 36.00 -1.40
CA LYS A 79 -11.93 35.36 -2.64
C LYS A 79 -11.19 34.06 -2.89
N ILE A 80 -11.92 33.12 -3.49
CA ILE A 80 -11.44 31.85 -3.98
C ILE A 80 -11.96 31.66 -5.41
N ASN A 81 -11.20 30.96 -6.26
CA ASN A 81 -11.75 30.44 -7.52
C ASN A 81 -12.28 29.03 -7.24
N LEU A 82 -13.49 28.71 -7.70
CA LEU A 82 -14.01 27.34 -7.71
C LEU A 82 -14.25 26.87 -9.16
N PRO A 83 -14.18 25.57 -9.46
CA PRO A 83 -13.84 24.49 -8.53
C PRO A 83 -12.36 24.42 -8.13
N ASP A 84 -12.11 24.21 -6.83
CA ASP A 84 -10.81 23.91 -6.21
C ASP A 84 -11.03 23.53 -4.73
N ALA A 85 -9.95 23.18 -4.02
CA ALA A 85 -9.88 23.00 -2.58
C ALA A 85 -9.20 24.17 -1.86
N LEU A 86 -9.55 24.41 -0.59
CA LEU A 86 -9.07 25.54 0.20
C LEU A 86 -7.55 25.65 0.27
N GLN A 87 -6.85 24.56 0.58
CA GLN A 87 -5.40 24.59 0.76
C GLN A 87 -4.65 24.90 -0.55
N ASN A 88 -5.23 24.57 -1.71
CA ASN A 88 -4.68 24.86 -3.03
C ASN A 88 -4.75 26.37 -3.32
N ALA A 89 -5.89 26.99 -2.99
CA ALA A 89 -6.07 28.43 -3.01
C ALA A 89 -5.38 29.16 -1.83
N GLY A 90 -4.57 28.46 -1.02
CA GLY A 90 -3.77 29.03 0.06
C GLY A 90 -4.53 29.34 1.36
N PHE A 91 -5.76 28.87 1.51
CA PHE A 91 -6.56 29.02 2.74
C PHE A 91 -6.17 27.99 3.82
N GLY A 92 -6.64 28.22 5.05
CA GLY A 92 -6.33 27.39 6.21
C GLY A 92 -5.06 27.80 6.96
N SER A 93 -4.75 27.03 8.01
CA SER A 93 -3.59 27.23 8.88
C SER A 93 -2.34 26.54 8.33
N PRO A 94 -1.13 27.08 8.52
CA PRO A 94 0.11 26.37 8.22
C PRO A 94 0.26 25.15 9.14
N VAL A 95 0.96 24.11 8.67
CA VAL A 95 1.22 22.90 9.46
C VAL A 95 2.16 23.19 10.63
N THR A 96 1.82 22.66 11.80
CA THR A 96 2.53 22.77 13.09
C THR A 96 2.68 21.41 13.76
N VAL A 97 3.46 21.32 14.84
CA VAL A 97 3.57 20.10 15.68
C VAL A 97 2.22 19.74 16.33
N ASP A 98 1.40 20.75 16.64
CA ASP A 98 0.06 20.61 17.23
C ASP A 98 -1.05 20.41 16.17
N THR A 99 -0.70 20.14 14.90
CA THR A 99 -1.69 19.88 13.86
C THR A 99 -2.34 18.50 14.07
N GLU A 100 -3.63 18.51 14.35
CA GLU A 100 -4.45 17.31 14.46
C GLU A 100 -4.78 16.77 13.05
N TRP A 101 -4.57 15.48 12.81
CA TRP A 101 -4.73 14.85 11.48
C TRP A 101 -5.81 13.77 11.47
N MET A 102 -6.54 13.62 10.37
CA MET A 102 -7.60 12.63 10.19
C MET A 102 -7.06 11.28 9.69
N GLY A 103 -7.04 10.29 10.59
CA GLY A 103 -6.74 8.88 10.27
C GLY A 103 -5.29 8.43 10.45
N VAL A 104 -4.35 9.39 10.41
CA VAL A 104 -2.90 9.15 10.24
C VAL A 104 -2.36 8.02 11.11
N SER A 105 -1.79 7.03 10.43
CA SER A 105 -1.14 5.87 11.03
C SER A 105 0.29 6.20 11.44
N GLY A 106 0.79 5.54 12.49
CA GLY A 106 2.16 5.75 12.96
C GLY A 106 2.45 7.08 13.66
N HIS A 107 1.55 8.08 13.65
CA HIS A 107 1.81 9.46 14.13
C HIS A 107 2.55 9.57 15.48
N HIS A 108 2.24 8.69 16.46
CA HIS A 108 2.94 8.62 17.75
C HIS A 108 4.46 8.43 17.64
N LEU A 109 4.94 7.72 16.60
CA LEU A 109 6.36 7.49 16.34
C LEU A 109 7.10 8.76 15.88
N TRP A 110 6.39 9.78 15.37
CA TRP A 110 6.98 11.08 15.01
C TRP A 110 7.50 11.85 16.23
N PHE A 111 6.99 11.53 17.43
CA PHE A 111 7.43 12.11 18.70
C PHE A 111 8.63 11.39 19.32
N THR A 112 9.20 10.38 18.65
CA THR A 112 10.47 9.77 19.07
C THR A 112 11.66 10.67 18.75
N LYS A 113 12.73 10.52 19.55
CA LYS A 113 13.98 11.28 19.47
C LYS A 113 14.58 11.37 18.06
N LYS A 114 14.39 10.31 17.28
CA LYS A 114 14.83 10.17 15.88
C LYS A 114 14.31 11.26 14.94
N TYR A 115 13.18 11.88 15.27
CA TYR A 115 12.55 12.90 14.43
C TYR A 115 12.54 14.30 15.08
N ASP A 116 13.31 14.54 16.15
CA ASP A 116 13.29 15.81 16.91
C ASP A 116 13.56 17.03 16.02
N LYS A 117 14.58 16.99 15.15
CA LYS A 117 14.91 18.06 14.20
C LYS A 117 13.77 18.39 13.23
N TYR A 118 12.82 17.48 13.02
CA TYR A 118 11.67 17.64 12.13
C TYR A 118 10.41 18.18 12.83
N ARG A 119 10.54 18.59 14.10
CA ARG A 119 9.50 19.24 14.90
C ARG A 119 9.91 20.68 15.31
N GLU A 120 10.97 21.20 14.68
CA GLU A 120 11.45 22.58 14.86
C GLU A 120 10.74 23.54 13.89
N GLU A 121 10.57 24.81 14.31
CA GLU A 121 9.92 25.85 13.50
C GLU A 121 10.66 26.05 12.17
N GLY A 122 9.93 26.02 11.04
CA GLY A 122 10.50 26.08 9.70
C GLY A 122 11.04 24.76 9.13
N ASN A 123 11.15 23.69 9.93
CA ASN A 123 11.58 22.35 9.47
C ASN A 123 10.54 21.25 9.77
N ILE A 124 9.26 21.61 9.90
CA ILE A 124 8.18 20.69 10.28
C ILE A 124 7.89 19.70 9.15
N LYS A 125 8.29 18.44 9.35
CA LYS A 125 8.17 17.35 8.37
C LYS A 125 7.61 16.09 9.04
N VAL A 126 6.49 15.56 8.53
CA VAL A 126 5.89 14.32 9.01
C VAL A 126 6.31 13.13 8.13
N PRO A 127 6.85 12.02 8.70
CA PRO A 127 7.45 10.93 7.92
C PRO A 127 6.48 9.92 7.28
N PHE A 128 5.16 10.02 7.51
CA PHE A 128 4.23 8.89 7.27
C PHE A 128 3.27 9.05 6.09
N PHE A 129 3.16 10.25 5.51
CA PHE A 129 2.27 10.56 4.38
C PHE A 129 2.74 11.85 3.66
N LEU A 130 2.03 12.25 2.59
CA LEU A 130 2.30 13.52 1.90
C LEU A 130 1.70 14.69 2.68
N GLN A 131 2.53 15.65 3.06
CA GLN A 131 2.12 16.73 3.94
C GLN A 131 1.62 17.92 3.09
N PRO A 132 0.38 18.40 3.28
CA PRO A 132 -0.06 19.67 2.68
C PRO A 132 0.67 20.85 3.32
N GLU A 133 0.82 21.97 2.61
CA GLU A 133 1.43 23.19 3.17
C GLU A 133 0.48 23.94 4.13
N ARG A 134 -0.84 23.77 3.94
CA ARG A 134 -1.90 24.33 4.79
C ARG A 134 -3.04 23.33 5.00
N ARG A 135 -3.78 23.48 6.11
CA ARG A 135 -4.90 22.61 6.46
C ARG A 135 -6.06 23.41 7.08
N PHE A 136 -7.29 23.01 6.80
CA PHE A 136 -8.50 23.56 7.40
C PHE A 136 -9.55 22.48 7.58
N ILE A 137 -10.11 22.38 8.78
CA ILE A 137 -11.31 21.60 9.10
C ILE A 137 -12.32 22.55 9.74
N GLY A 138 -13.57 22.53 9.29
CA GLY A 138 -14.63 23.40 9.79
C GLY A 138 -15.67 23.74 8.73
N ASP A 139 -16.37 24.86 8.95
CA ASP A 139 -17.36 25.38 8.02
C ASP A 139 -16.72 26.45 7.11
N ALA A 140 -16.79 26.24 5.80
CA ALA A 140 -16.37 27.23 4.80
C ALA A 140 -17.61 27.81 4.09
N TRP A 141 -17.76 29.13 4.15
CA TRP A 141 -18.92 29.85 3.63
C TRP A 141 -18.57 30.53 2.31
N TYR A 142 -19.11 30.02 1.20
CA TYR A 142 -18.91 30.53 -0.15
C TYR A 142 -20.13 31.36 -0.57
N GLN A 143 -19.90 32.54 -1.11
CA GLN A 143 -20.94 33.47 -1.56
C GLN A 143 -20.72 33.90 -3.02
N LYS A 144 -21.81 33.89 -3.81
CA LYS A 144 -21.87 34.44 -5.18
C LYS A 144 -23.20 35.11 -5.42
N THR A 145 -23.18 36.30 -6.02
CA THR A 145 -24.39 36.99 -6.47
C THR A 145 -24.84 36.40 -7.79
N ILE A 146 -26.10 35.95 -7.88
CA ILE A 146 -26.67 35.43 -9.12
C ILE A 146 -27.72 36.40 -9.66
N VAL A 147 -27.61 36.78 -10.92
CA VAL A 147 -28.44 37.83 -11.54
C VAL A 147 -29.44 37.21 -12.51
N ILE A 148 -30.68 37.02 -12.07
CA ILE A 148 -31.75 36.36 -12.83
C ILE A 148 -32.17 37.24 -14.02
N GLY A 149 -31.89 36.75 -15.23
CA GLY A 149 -32.13 37.45 -16.48
C GLY A 149 -33.60 37.74 -16.80
N LYS A 150 -33.84 38.72 -17.67
CA LYS A 150 -35.18 38.97 -18.23
C LYS A 150 -35.67 37.80 -19.09
N ASP A 151 -34.73 37.03 -19.61
CA ASP A 151 -34.83 35.82 -20.42
C ASP A 151 -35.08 34.53 -19.60
N ALA A 152 -35.08 34.58 -18.27
CA ALA A 152 -35.35 33.42 -17.42
C ALA A 152 -36.74 32.77 -17.72
N PRO A 153 -36.81 31.43 -17.85
CA PRO A 153 -38.05 30.73 -18.20
C PRO A 153 -39.07 30.73 -17.07
N LYS A 154 -40.34 30.94 -17.42
CA LYS A 154 -41.45 30.88 -16.45
C LYS A 154 -41.83 29.43 -16.13
N ASN A 155 -42.36 29.22 -14.93
CA ASN A 155 -42.91 27.96 -14.42
C ASN A 155 -41.91 26.79 -14.30
N LYS A 156 -40.63 27.02 -14.57
CA LYS A 156 -39.53 26.12 -14.27
C LYS A 156 -38.96 26.37 -12.87
N ASP A 157 -38.30 25.36 -12.34
CA ASP A 157 -37.55 25.36 -11.08
C ASP A 157 -36.07 25.61 -11.39
N LEU A 158 -35.39 26.45 -10.59
CA LEU A 158 -33.96 26.71 -10.71
C LEU A 158 -33.18 25.71 -9.85
N ILE A 159 -32.38 24.86 -10.49
CA ILE A 159 -31.67 23.77 -9.85
C ILE A 159 -30.18 24.09 -9.76
N LEU A 160 -29.63 24.02 -8.55
CA LEU A 160 -28.20 24.08 -8.30
C LEU A 160 -27.64 22.66 -8.19
N ALA A 161 -26.57 22.38 -8.92
CA ALA A 161 -25.76 21.18 -8.77
C ALA A 161 -24.35 21.56 -8.30
N LEU A 162 -23.83 20.80 -7.33
CA LEU A 162 -22.45 20.83 -6.86
C LEU A 162 -21.89 19.41 -7.04
N GLU A 163 -21.00 19.17 -7.99
CA GLU A 163 -20.61 17.79 -8.37
C GLU A 163 -19.86 17.07 -7.25
N ARG A 164 -18.95 17.77 -6.56
CA ARG A 164 -18.10 17.19 -5.52
C ARG A 164 -17.72 18.19 -4.42
N PRO A 165 -18.66 18.60 -3.55
CA PRO A 165 -18.34 19.19 -2.26
C PRO A 165 -17.70 18.14 -1.33
N HIS A 166 -17.11 18.57 -0.22
CA HIS A 166 -16.63 17.65 0.82
C HIS A 166 -16.71 18.25 2.23
N TRP A 167 -17.42 17.65 3.19
CA TRP A 167 -18.41 16.58 3.08
C TRP A 167 -19.80 17.19 2.86
N SER A 168 -20.45 17.68 3.92
CA SER A 168 -21.82 18.21 3.83
C SER A 168 -21.83 19.58 3.17
N SER A 169 -22.92 19.90 2.48
CA SER A 169 -23.21 21.26 2.03
C SER A 169 -24.63 21.71 2.39
N THR A 170 -24.76 22.90 2.96
CA THR A 170 -26.03 23.60 3.21
C THR A 170 -26.12 24.81 2.29
N VAL A 171 -27.32 25.10 1.76
CA VAL A 171 -27.54 26.17 0.77
C VAL A 171 -28.60 27.14 1.24
N TRP A 172 -28.35 28.44 1.05
CA TRP A 172 -29.32 29.53 1.26
C TRP A 172 -29.44 30.40 0.00
N LEU A 173 -30.65 30.91 -0.24
CA LEU A 173 -30.93 31.95 -1.22
C LEU A 173 -31.61 33.14 -0.54
N ASP A 174 -31.04 34.35 -0.67
CA ASP A 174 -31.54 35.57 -0.01
C ASP A 174 -31.81 35.41 1.50
N GLY A 175 -30.99 34.61 2.18
CA GLY A 175 -31.11 34.30 3.61
C GLY A 175 -32.09 33.17 3.97
N GLU A 176 -32.92 32.68 3.05
CA GLU A 176 -33.80 31.53 3.25
C GLU A 176 -33.03 30.22 3.02
N GLU A 177 -33.12 29.27 3.95
CA GLU A 177 -32.45 27.95 3.83
C GLU A 177 -33.20 27.06 2.83
N ILE A 178 -32.48 26.60 1.81
CA ILE A 178 -32.97 25.65 0.80
C ILE A 178 -32.82 24.20 1.28
N GLY A 179 -31.83 23.94 2.14
CA GLY A 179 -31.61 22.68 2.83
C GLY A 179 -30.16 22.21 2.83
N THR A 180 -29.94 20.99 3.34
CA THR A 180 -28.62 20.37 3.50
C THR A 180 -28.53 19.03 2.78
N ASN A 181 -27.37 18.72 2.18
CA ASN A 181 -27.03 17.41 1.61
C ASN A 181 -25.70 16.90 2.20
N ASN A 182 -25.53 15.58 2.31
CA ASN A 182 -24.50 14.92 3.10
C ASN A 182 -23.95 13.64 2.43
N SER A 183 -23.88 13.58 1.10
CA SER A 183 -23.17 12.49 0.40
C SER A 183 -21.65 12.70 0.45
N LEU A 184 -20.90 11.62 0.20
CA LEU A 184 -19.45 11.63 -0.10
C LEU A 184 -19.15 11.16 -1.53
N GLY A 185 -20.06 10.36 -2.10
CA GLY A 185 -19.89 9.72 -3.41
C GLY A 185 -20.51 10.49 -4.58
N VAL A 186 -21.66 11.17 -4.41
CA VAL A 186 -22.46 11.70 -5.54
C VAL A 186 -22.73 13.21 -5.47
N PRO A 187 -23.10 13.86 -6.58
CA PRO A 187 -23.42 15.30 -6.62
C PRO A 187 -24.50 15.74 -5.64
N HIS A 188 -24.32 16.94 -5.07
CA HIS A 188 -25.31 17.60 -4.23
C HIS A 188 -26.21 18.50 -5.08
N VAL A 189 -27.49 18.14 -5.19
CA VAL A 189 -28.48 18.83 -6.03
C VAL A 189 -29.57 19.48 -5.17
N PHE A 190 -29.82 20.77 -5.38
CA PHE A 190 -30.78 21.59 -4.64
C PHE A 190 -31.79 22.25 -5.57
N ASN A 191 -33.06 22.37 -5.15
CA ASN A 191 -34.05 23.20 -5.85
C ASN A 191 -34.12 24.58 -5.18
N LEU A 192 -33.56 25.60 -5.83
CA LEU A 192 -33.61 27.00 -5.38
C LEU A 192 -35.01 27.65 -5.55
N GLY A 193 -35.99 26.89 -6.03
CA GLY A 193 -37.37 27.33 -6.18
C GLY A 193 -37.72 27.81 -7.58
N LYS A 194 -38.94 28.34 -7.72
CA LYS A 194 -39.62 28.54 -9.00
C LYS A 194 -40.20 29.93 -9.11
N ASN A 195 -40.14 30.50 -10.32
CA ASN A 195 -40.56 31.88 -10.61
C ASN A 195 -39.83 32.92 -9.73
N LEU A 196 -38.53 32.74 -9.51
CA LEU A 196 -37.66 33.70 -8.83
C LEU A 196 -37.78 35.11 -9.44
N ASN A 197 -37.52 36.13 -8.61
CA ASN A 197 -37.57 37.53 -9.04
C ASN A 197 -36.48 37.82 -10.09
N ARG A 198 -36.59 38.97 -10.77
CA ARG A 198 -35.58 39.45 -11.71
C ARG A 198 -34.69 40.47 -11.04
N GLY A 199 -33.40 40.23 -11.01
CA GLY A 199 -32.43 41.06 -10.31
C GLY A 199 -31.30 40.21 -9.74
N ALA A 200 -30.51 40.81 -8.86
CA ALA A 200 -29.51 40.11 -8.08
C ALA A 200 -30.15 39.35 -6.90
N HIS A 201 -29.66 38.15 -6.66
CA HIS A 201 -29.97 37.30 -5.51
C HIS A 201 -28.66 36.86 -4.84
N ASN A 202 -28.66 36.67 -3.53
CA ASN A 202 -27.53 36.17 -2.76
C ASN A 202 -27.58 34.64 -2.67
N LEU A 203 -26.66 33.94 -3.35
CA LEU A 203 -26.48 32.49 -3.17
C LEU A 203 -25.32 32.25 -2.21
N VAL A 204 -25.60 31.57 -1.08
CA VAL A 204 -24.60 31.16 -0.10
C VAL A 204 -24.60 29.64 0.03
N VAL A 205 -23.40 29.05 0.02
CA VAL A 205 -23.16 27.63 0.25
C VAL A 205 -22.20 27.49 1.42
N LYS A 206 -22.58 26.77 2.47
CA LYS A 206 -21.67 26.34 3.54
C LYS A 206 -21.22 24.92 3.24
N VAL A 207 -19.91 24.64 3.30
CA VAL A 207 -19.36 23.29 3.17
C VAL A 207 -18.62 22.89 4.45
N ASN A 208 -18.96 21.73 5.00
CA ASN A 208 -18.41 21.20 6.24
C ASN A 208 -17.59 19.93 5.97
N ASN A 209 -16.29 19.93 6.28
CA ASN A 209 -15.38 18.79 6.14
C ASN A 209 -14.99 18.15 7.49
N THR A 210 -15.78 18.34 8.55
CA THR A 210 -15.58 17.60 9.80
C THR A 210 -15.96 16.12 9.62
N LEU A 211 -15.56 15.25 10.55
CA LEU A 211 -15.91 13.82 10.51
C LEU A 211 -17.35 13.60 11.01
N LEU A 212 -18.33 13.97 10.17
CA LEU A 212 -19.75 14.05 10.52
C LEU A 212 -20.39 12.71 10.92
N LEU A 213 -19.92 11.59 10.37
CA LEU A 213 -20.35 10.24 10.73
C LEU A 213 -19.15 9.28 10.87
N PRO A 214 -19.26 8.19 11.66
CA PRO A 214 -18.18 7.24 11.94
C PRO A 214 -17.85 6.29 10.76
N VAL A 215 -17.58 6.84 9.58
CA VAL A 215 -17.04 6.14 8.39
C VAL A 215 -15.74 5.37 8.68
N GLY A 216 -15.04 5.74 9.75
CA GLY A 216 -13.68 5.31 10.07
C GLY A 216 -12.70 6.34 9.52
N SER A 217 -11.93 6.98 10.40
CA SER A 217 -11.09 8.15 10.04
C SER A 217 -9.96 7.85 9.04
N ARG A 218 -9.73 6.58 8.72
CA ARG A 218 -8.79 6.12 7.67
C ARG A 218 -9.43 5.88 6.31
N ALA A 219 -10.76 5.91 6.20
CA ALA A 219 -11.43 5.75 4.91
C ALA A 219 -10.84 6.75 3.90
N HIS A 220 -10.41 6.25 2.73
CA HIS A 220 -9.64 7.04 1.77
C HIS A 220 -10.41 8.24 1.22
N SER A 221 -11.74 8.24 1.37
CA SER A 221 -12.57 9.40 1.06
C SER A 221 -12.43 10.58 2.03
N VAL A 222 -11.86 10.42 3.23
CA VAL A 222 -11.77 11.50 4.25
C VAL A 222 -10.38 11.70 4.87
N SER A 223 -9.48 10.72 4.75
CA SER A 223 -8.20 10.75 5.49
C SER A 223 -7.12 11.63 4.84
N ASP A 224 -6.39 12.39 5.66
CA ASP A 224 -5.17 13.11 5.28
C ASP A 224 -4.09 12.20 4.66
N GLU A 225 -4.11 10.89 4.94
CA GLU A 225 -3.14 9.92 4.38
C GLU A 225 -3.27 9.72 2.85
N THR A 226 -4.38 10.16 2.26
CA THR A 226 -4.78 9.87 0.88
C THR A 226 -5.40 11.09 0.20
N GLN A 227 -6.70 11.31 0.39
CA GLN A 227 -7.46 12.41 -0.19
C GLN A 227 -7.42 13.69 0.68
N GLY A 228 -6.30 13.98 1.35
CA GLY A 228 -5.92 15.30 1.88
C GLY A 228 -6.85 16.03 2.86
N ALA A 229 -7.94 15.40 3.35
CA ALA A 229 -8.95 15.97 4.24
C ALA A 229 -9.44 17.40 3.88
N TRP A 230 -9.55 17.71 2.58
CA TRP A 230 -9.81 19.06 2.07
C TRP A 230 -11.21 19.58 2.41
N ASN A 231 -11.38 20.90 2.33
CA ASN A 231 -12.67 21.57 2.19
C ASN A 231 -12.69 22.24 0.80
N GLY A 232 -13.84 22.29 0.14
CA GLY A 232 -13.97 22.87 -1.19
C GLY A 232 -15.16 22.32 -1.96
N ILE A 233 -15.20 22.65 -3.24
CA ILE A 233 -16.07 22.03 -4.26
C ILE A 233 -15.17 21.85 -5.48
N ILE A 234 -14.77 20.62 -5.79
CA ILE A 234 -13.66 20.34 -6.73
C ILE A 234 -14.11 19.97 -8.15
N GLY A 235 -15.42 19.83 -8.36
CA GLY A 235 -16.04 19.53 -9.65
C GLY A 235 -17.12 20.55 -10.02
N ASP A 236 -17.90 20.23 -11.04
CA ASP A 236 -18.85 21.13 -11.69
C ASP A 236 -19.80 21.85 -10.71
N ILE A 237 -20.07 23.14 -10.97
CA ILE A 237 -20.95 23.99 -10.15
C ILE A 237 -21.89 24.75 -11.08
N ASN A 238 -23.14 24.28 -11.21
CA ASN A 238 -24.03 24.75 -12.28
C ASN A 238 -25.44 25.09 -11.78
N LEU A 239 -26.05 26.08 -12.43
CA LEU A 239 -27.48 26.40 -12.35
C LEU A 239 -28.16 25.97 -13.65
N SER A 240 -29.27 25.25 -13.54
CA SER A 240 -30.09 24.80 -14.68
C SER A 240 -31.59 24.95 -14.42
N TRP A 241 -32.40 25.07 -15.49
CA TRP A 241 -33.85 25.25 -15.36
C TRP A 241 -34.60 23.95 -15.67
N ARG A 242 -35.14 23.29 -14.63
CA ARG A 242 -35.89 22.03 -14.71
C ARG A 242 -37.38 22.25 -14.95
N ALA A 243 -38.03 21.39 -15.73
CA ALA A 243 -39.48 21.44 -15.93
C ALA A 243 -40.24 20.87 -14.71
N PRO A 244 -41.50 21.27 -14.47
CA PRO A 244 -42.33 20.66 -13.41
C PRO A 244 -42.85 19.25 -13.78
N VAL A 245 -42.50 18.75 -14.97
CA VAL A 245 -42.71 17.35 -15.40
C VAL A 245 -41.37 16.90 -16.01
N PHE A 246 -40.61 16.09 -15.28
CA PHE A 246 -39.18 15.86 -15.56
C PHE A 246 -38.76 14.41 -15.43
N ILE A 247 -37.65 14.04 -16.08
CA ILE A 247 -37.03 12.71 -15.93
C ILE A 247 -36.13 12.74 -14.69
N GLN A 248 -36.58 12.16 -13.58
CA GLN A 248 -35.81 12.10 -12.33
C GLN A 248 -34.60 11.17 -12.51
N HIS A 249 -34.85 9.88 -12.71
CA HIS A 249 -33.83 8.84 -12.92
C HIS A 249 -34.21 7.95 -14.12
N VAL A 250 -33.24 7.25 -14.68
CA VAL A 250 -33.44 6.20 -15.68
C VAL A 250 -32.53 5.04 -15.33
N LYS A 251 -33.13 3.87 -15.08
CA LYS A 251 -32.42 2.62 -14.87
C LYS A 251 -32.39 1.84 -16.19
N VAL A 252 -31.19 1.57 -16.70
CA VAL A 252 -30.99 0.77 -17.91
C VAL A 252 -30.40 -0.60 -17.54
N GLU A 253 -31.08 -1.67 -17.94
CA GLU A 253 -30.69 -3.06 -17.75
C GLU A 253 -30.47 -3.72 -19.12
N THR A 254 -29.25 -4.19 -19.41
CA THR A 254 -28.88 -4.75 -20.72
C THR A 254 -28.75 -6.26 -20.72
N ASP A 255 -29.29 -6.92 -21.75
CA ASP A 255 -29.06 -8.35 -22.03
C ASP A 255 -28.24 -8.52 -23.32
N TYR A 256 -27.06 -9.13 -23.18
CA TYR A 256 -26.16 -9.42 -24.30
C TYR A 256 -26.72 -10.50 -25.25
N ARG A 257 -27.62 -11.38 -24.77
CA ARG A 257 -28.17 -12.51 -25.54
C ARG A 257 -29.21 -12.05 -26.55
N THR A 258 -30.05 -11.09 -26.19
CA THR A 258 -31.05 -10.46 -27.07
C THR A 258 -30.56 -9.16 -27.72
N ARG A 259 -29.40 -8.62 -27.29
CA ARG A 259 -28.88 -7.29 -27.65
C ARG A 259 -29.93 -6.19 -27.44
N SER A 260 -30.54 -6.22 -26.26
CA SER A 260 -31.61 -5.31 -25.88
C SER A 260 -31.32 -4.62 -24.54
N ALA A 261 -32.01 -3.49 -24.31
CA ALA A 261 -32.03 -2.80 -23.04
C ALA A 261 -33.47 -2.62 -22.56
N LYS A 262 -33.74 -3.01 -21.32
CA LYS A 262 -34.94 -2.65 -20.56
C LYS A 262 -34.66 -1.32 -19.85
N LEU A 263 -35.54 -0.34 -20.07
CA LEU A 263 -35.49 0.97 -19.43
C LEU A 263 -36.63 1.08 -18.42
N GLU A 264 -36.30 1.47 -17.19
CA GLU A 264 -37.26 1.90 -16.18
C GLU A 264 -37.08 3.42 -16.00
N LEU A 265 -38.06 4.18 -16.51
CA LEU A 265 -38.06 5.64 -16.50
C LEU A 265 -38.82 6.15 -15.28
N PHE A 266 -38.15 6.91 -14.42
CA PHE A 266 -38.72 7.53 -13.23
C PHE A 266 -39.06 8.99 -13.56
N ILE A 267 -40.35 9.27 -13.79
CA ILE A 267 -40.84 10.56 -14.29
C ILE A 267 -41.66 11.25 -13.21
N GLU A 268 -41.16 12.40 -12.74
CA GLU A 268 -41.79 13.20 -11.70
C GLU A 268 -42.76 14.23 -12.31
N ASN A 269 -43.86 14.52 -11.61
CA ASN A 269 -44.91 15.46 -12.03
C ASN A 269 -45.35 16.34 -10.85
N ASN A 270 -44.57 17.40 -10.62
CA ASN A 270 -44.77 18.43 -9.61
C ASN A 270 -45.82 19.49 -10.03
N THR A 271 -46.71 19.21 -10.99
CA THR A 271 -47.77 20.15 -11.38
C THR A 271 -49.01 20.10 -10.47
N GLY A 272 -49.07 19.15 -9.53
CA GLY A 272 -50.21 18.95 -8.63
C GLY A 272 -51.47 18.37 -9.28
N ALA A 273 -51.42 18.03 -10.58
CA ALA A 273 -52.52 17.44 -11.33
C ALA A 273 -52.00 16.40 -12.34
N ALA A 274 -52.89 15.52 -12.82
CA ALA A 274 -52.52 14.57 -13.87
C ALA A 274 -52.22 15.29 -15.20
N GLN A 275 -51.13 14.89 -15.87
CA GLN A 275 -50.64 15.52 -17.10
C GLN A 275 -50.54 14.55 -18.26
N LYS A 276 -50.67 15.08 -19.48
CA LYS A 276 -50.32 14.35 -20.71
C LYS A 276 -48.89 14.66 -21.10
N ALA A 277 -48.14 13.61 -21.42
CA ALA A 277 -46.79 13.70 -21.96
C ALA A 277 -46.60 12.68 -23.09
N GLY A 278 -45.56 12.86 -23.88
CA GLY A 278 -45.01 11.83 -24.75
C GLY A 278 -43.55 11.62 -24.42
N VAL A 279 -43.13 10.37 -24.23
CA VAL A 279 -41.71 10.02 -24.19
C VAL A 279 -41.30 9.41 -25.51
N GLN A 280 -40.09 9.75 -25.96
CA GLN A 280 -39.41 9.13 -27.09
C GLN A 280 -38.09 8.55 -26.60
N VAL A 281 -37.79 7.31 -26.97
CA VAL A 281 -36.52 6.62 -26.72
C VAL A 281 -36.02 6.10 -28.06
N LEU A 282 -34.93 6.66 -28.57
CA LEU A 282 -34.52 6.51 -29.98
C LEU A 282 -35.72 6.76 -30.92
N ASP A 283 -36.07 5.82 -31.81
CA ASP A 283 -37.25 5.91 -32.68
C ASP A 283 -38.59 5.61 -32.00
N GLN A 284 -38.58 4.95 -30.84
CA GLN A 284 -39.81 4.50 -30.17
C GLN A 284 -40.52 5.66 -29.46
N LYS A 285 -41.84 5.77 -29.64
CA LYS A 285 -42.66 6.86 -29.07
C LYS A 285 -43.84 6.29 -28.29
N LYS A 286 -44.02 6.76 -27.05
CA LYS A 286 -45.05 6.29 -26.11
C LYS A 286 -45.78 7.49 -25.50
N ALA A 287 -47.10 7.55 -25.68
CA ALA A 287 -47.94 8.55 -25.03
C ALA A 287 -48.23 8.14 -23.58
N LEU A 288 -48.17 9.11 -22.65
CA LEU A 288 -48.27 8.91 -21.21
C LEU A 288 -49.39 9.79 -20.63
N ASN A 289 -50.14 9.25 -19.67
CA ASN A 289 -50.93 10.03 -18.73
C ASN A 289 -50.24 9.87 -17.37
N LEU A 290 -49.57 10.92 -16.91
CA LEU A 290 -48.81 10.94 -15.66
C LEU A 290 -49.73 11.38 -14.53
N SER A 291 -49.79 10.62 -13.43
CA SER A 291 -50.34 11.09 -12.16
C SER A 291 -49.49 12.23 -11.60
N ALA A 292 -50.00 13.00 -10.64
CA ALA A 292 -49.16 13.91 -9.86
C ALA A 292 -48.24 13.09 -8.93
N GLY A 293 -47.01 13.56 -8.70
CA GLY A 293 -45.96 12.77 -8.07
C GLY A 293 -45.21 11.87 -9.06
N LEU A 294 -44.42 10.94 -8.53
CA LEU A 294 -43.59 10.00 -9.28
C LEU A 294 -44.41 9.00 -10.11
N ASN A 295 -43.94 8.72 -11.32
CA ASN A 295 -44.50 7.73 -12.25
C ASN A 295 -43.39 6.82 -12.82
N GLU A 296 -43.56 5.51 -12.68
CA GLU A 296 -42.64 4.50 -13.21
C GLU A 296 -43.11 4.00 -14.59
N ILE A 297 -42.29 4.17 -15.62
CA ILE A 297 -42.63 3.83 -17.01
C ILE A 297 -41.58 2.89 -17.62
N ALA A 298 -41.92 1.61 -17.74
CA ALA A 298 -41.08 0.63 -18.43
C ALA A 298 -41.13 0.77 -19.98
N MET A 299 -39.99 0.61 -20.64
CA MET A 299 -39.80 0.51 -22.10
C MET A 299 -38.69 -0.49 -22.44
N THR A 300 -38.59 -0.94 -23.70
CA THR A 300 -37.54 -1.87 -24.14
C THR A 300 -37.01 -1.47 -25.51
N VAL A 301 -35.71 -1.23 -25.61
CA VAL A 301 -34.99 -0.95 -26.86
C VAL A 301 -34.29 -2.22 -27.33
N ASN A 302 -34.32 -2.50 -28.64
CA ASN A 302 -33.54 -3.55 -29.27
C ASN A 302 -32.56 -2.89 -30.24
N PHE A 303 -31.26 -3.16 -30.10
CA PHE A 303 -30.21 -2.53 -30.91
C PHE A 303 -29.91 -3.32 -32.20
N GLY A 304 -30.49 -4.52 -32.37
CA GLY A 304 -30.32 -5.38 -33.54
C GLY A 304 -29.20 -6.41 -33.37
N ALA A 305 -29.26 -7.49 -34.17
CA ALA A 305 -28.38 -8.67 -34.06
C ALA A 305 -26.88 -8.39 -34.29
N GLU A 306 -26.54 -7.25 -34.87
CA GLU A 306 -25.18 -6.81 -35.16
C GLU A 306 -24.59 -5.86 -34.10
N ALA A 307 -25.40 -5.36 -33.15
CA ALA A 307 -24.97 -4.34 -32.19
C ALA A 307 -23.91 -4.86 -31.21
N GLU A 308 -22.69 -4.36 -31.32
CA GLU A 308 -21.51 -4.88 -30.58
C GLU A 308 -21.67 -4.87 -29.06
N LEU A 309 -21.01 -5.83 -28.40
CA LEU A 309 -21.09 -6.02 -26.94
C LEU A 309 -19.92 -5.34 -26.24
N TRP A 310 -20.20 -4.74 -25.08
CA TRP A 310 -19.19 -4.11 -24.24
C TRP A 310 -18.43 -5.14 -23.40
N ARG A 311 -17.10 -5.03 -23.37
CA ARG A 311 -16.15 -5.91 -22.63
C ARG A 311 -14.71 -5.36 -22.72
N GLU A 312 -13.80 -5.90 -21.92
CA GLU A 312 -12.38 -5.47 -21.83
C GLU A 312 -11.69 -5.16 -23.17
N PHE A 313 -11.83 -6.02 -24.18
CA PHE A 313 -11.13 -5.87 -25.47
C PHE A 313 -11.96 -5.12 -26.52
N HIS A 314 -13.26 -4.94 -26.27
CA HIS A 314 -14.23 -4.31 -27.17
C HIS A 314 -15.18 -3.42 -26.34
N PRO A 315 -14.74 -2.24 -25.89
CA PRO A 315 -15.52 -1.36 -25.00
C PRO A 315 -16.55 -0.52 -25.78
N VAL A 316 -17.41 -1.16 -26.58
CA VAL A 316 -18.36 -0.44 -27.44
C VAL A 316 -19.54 0.11 -26.62
N LEU A 317 -19.74 1.43 -26.74
CA LEU A 317 -20.84 2.17 -26.12
C LEU A 317 -21.85 2.60 -27.18
N HIS A 318 -23.13 2.38 -26.91
CA HIS A 318 -24.25 2.81 -27.75
C HIS A 318 -24.89 4.06 -27.17
N ASP A 319 -25.39 4.94 -28.03
CA ASP A 319 -26.16 6.12 -27.63
C ASP A 319 -27.62 5.76 -27.36
N LEU A 320 -28.18 6.33 -26.29
CA LEU A 320 -29.54 6.09 -25.83
C LEU A 320 -30.23 7.43 -25.50
N ASP A 321 -30.68 8.10 -26.55
CA ASP A 321 -31.42 9.36 -26.44
C ASP A 321 -32.84 9.14 -25.90
N ILE A 322 -33.15 9.81 -24.79
CA ILE A 322 -34.47 9.80 -24.14
C ILE A 322 -34.97 11.24 -24.10
N SER A 323 -36.12 11.53 -24.72
CA SER A 323 -36.76 12.85 -24.61
C SER A 323 -38.20 12.76 -24.11
N LEU A 324 -38.51 13.61 -23.13
CA LEU A 324 -39.84 13.75 -22.53
C LEU A 324 -40.44 15.09 -22.96
N LYS A 325 -41.67 15.08 -23.48
CA LYS A 325 -42.37 16.28 -23.96
C LYS A 325 -43.72 16.39 -23.28
N SER A 326 -43.97 17.51 -22.60
CA SER A 326 -45.20 17.82 -21.88
C SER A 326 -45.70 19.23 -22.25
N ASN A 327 -46.87 19.61 -21.73
CA ASN A 327 -47.40 20.97 -21.86
C ASN A 327 -46.52 22.05 -21.17
N PHE A 328 -45.53 21.65 -20.37
CA PHE A 328 -44.65 22.56 -19.61
C PHE A 328 -43.23 22.67 -20.20
N GLY A 329 -42.92 21.91 -21.25
CA GLY A 329 -41.63 21.94 -21.92
C GLY A 329 -41.23 20.58 -22.48
N ALA A 330 -40.01 20.55 -23.04
CA ALA A 330 -39.29 19.33 -23.35
C ALA A 330 -38.08 19.21 -22.41
N GLU A 331 -37.70 17.97 -22.13
CA GLU A 331 -36.43 17.60 -21.51
C GLU A 331 -35.81 16.43 -22.28
N SER A 332 -34.51 16.25 -22.14
CA SER A 332 -33.77 15.09 -22.63
C SER A 332 -32.79 14.57 -21.58
N LYS A 333 -32.53 13.26 -21.63
CA LYS A 333 -31.33 12.65 -21.08
C LYS A 333 -30.64 11.86 -22.19
N GLU A 334 -29.35 12.04 -22.30
CA GLU A 334 -28.46 11.32 -23.21
C GLU A 334 -27.65 10.34 -22.35
N LEU A 335 -27.63 9.06 -22.70
CA LEU A 335 -26.93 8.01 -21.95
C LEU A 335 -26.05 7.20 -22.90
N LYS A 336 -24.80 6.96 -22.50
CA LYS A 336 -23.93 5.94 -23.09
C LYS A 336 -24.22 4.60 -22.40
N VAL A 337 -24.47 3.55 -23.17
CA VAL A 337 -24.79 2.22 -22.63
C VAL A 337 -23.97 1.12 -23.30
N GLY A 338 -23.30 0.29 -22.51
CA GLY A 338 -22.56 -0.87 -23.01
C GLY A 338 -23.42 -2.12 -22.92
N LEU A 339 -23.66 -2.80 -24.05
CA LEU A 339 -24.44 -4.04 -24.06
C LEU A 339 -23.63 -5.18 -23.42
N ARG A 340 -23.85 -5.44 -22.14
CA ARG A 340 -23.13 -6.47 -21.38
C ARG A 340 -23.97 -7.13 -20.29
N SER A 341 -23.53 -8.30 -19.82
CA SER A 341 -23.98 -8.89 -18.56
C SER A 341 -22.78 -9.51 -17.82
N ILE A 342 -22.80 -9.40 -16.49
CA ILE A 342 -21.84 -10.02 -15.56
C ILE A 342 -22.57 -11.10 -14.77
N GLU A 343 -22.01 -12.30 -14.70
CA GLU A 343 -22.66 -13.46 -14.10
C GLU A 343 -21.68 -14.24 -13.21
N ALA A 344 -22.18 -14.80 -12.11
CA ALA A 344 -21.41 -15.65 -11.19
C ALA A 344 -21.87 -17.10 -11.32
N GLU A 345 -21.05 -17.96 -11.94
CA GLU A 345 -21.36 -19.38 -12.14
C GLU A 345 -20.32 -20.26 -11.41
N GLY A 346 -20.72 -20.83 -10.27
CA GLY A 346 -19.79 -21.55 -9.40
C GLY A 346 -18.62 -20.66 -8.99
N GLN A 347 -17.38 -21.12 -9.22
CA GLN A 347 -16.15 -20.36 -8.93
C GLN A 347 -15.71 -19.43 -10.08
N LYS A 348 -16.62 -19.01 -10.98
CA LYS A 348 -16.28 -18.24 -12.19
C LYS A 348 -17.10 -16.95 -12.32
N PHE A 349 -16.43 -15.87 -12.72
CA PHE A 349 -17.09 -14.72 -13.34
C PHE A 349 -17.20 -14.95 -14.84
N LEU A 350 -18.39 -14.73 -15.39
CA LEU A 350 -18.64 -14.73 -16.83
C LEU A 350 -18.99 -13.31 -17.28
N VAL A 351 -18.26 -12.77 -18.26
CA VAL A 351 -18.65 -11.54 -18.97
C VAL A 351 -19.17 -11.94 -20.35
N ASN A 352 -20.45 -11.64 -20.61
CA ASN A 352 -21.14 -12.04 -21.84
C ASN A 352 -21.01 -13.56 -22.13
N GLY A 353 -21.04 -14.38 -21.07
CA GLY A 353 -20.86 -15.84 -21.13
C GLY A 353 -19.41 -16.35 -21.21
N ASN A 354 -18.40 -15.47 -21.18
CA ASN A 354 -16.98 -15.87 -21.26
C ASN A 354 -16.31 -15.81 -19.88
N GLU A 355 -15.67 -16.90 -19.46
CA GLU A 355 -14.87 -16.93 -18.22
C GLU A 355 -13.80 -15.83 -18.23
N THR A 356 -13.86 -14.96 -17.23
CA THR A 356 -13.05 -13.74 -17.14
C THR A 356 -12.34 -13.70 -15.79
N PHE A 357 -11.02 -13.81 -15.80
CA PHE A 357 -10.23 -13.60 -14.58
C PHE A 357 -10.04 -12.11 -14.31
N MET A 358 -10.40 -11.67 -13.10
CA MET A 358 -10.28 -10.26 -12.69
C MET A 358 -8.84 -9.96 -12.26
N ARG A 359 -8.05 -9.40 -13.19
CA ARG A 359 -6.68 -8.92 -12.99
C ARG A 359 -6.77 -7.53 -12.38
N GLY A 360 -6.91 -7.50 -11.06
CA GLY A 360 -7.23 -6.30 -10.29
C GLY A 360 -6.03 -5.57 -9.69
N THR A 361 -6.20 -4.28 -9.48
CA THR A 361 -5.46 -3.52 -8.47
C THR A 361 -6.41 -2.60 -7.70
N LEU A 362 -5.91 -1.86 -6.72
CA LEU A 362 -6.70 -0.89 -5.97
C LEU A 362 -6.37 0.53 -6.42
N ASP A 363 -7.36 1.41 -6.35
CA ASP A 363 -7.17 2.84 -6.34
C ASP A 363 -7.44 3.39 -4.92
N CYS A 364 -6.42 4.05 -4.37
CA CYS A 364 -6.42 4.59 -3.01
C CYS A 364 -6.52 6.13 -2.97
N CYS A 365 -7.05 6.75 -4.01
CA CYS A 365 -7.24 8.21 -4.15
C CYS A 365 -5.93 9.02 -4.05
N ILE A 366 -4.83 8.48 -4.60
CA ILE A 366 -3.50 9.09 -4.53
C ILE A 366 -3.30 10.05 -5.72
N PHE A 367 -3.53 11.34 -5.49
CA PHE A 367 -3.38 12.39 -6.51
C PHE A 367 -2.50 13.56 -6.03
N PRO A 368 -1.15 13.41 -6.01
CA PRO A 368 -0.26 14.37 -5.35
C PRO A 368 -0.23 15.79 -5.96
N LYS A 369 -0.66 15.95 -7.21
CA LYS A 369 -0.68 17.25 -7.90
C LYS A 369 -1.82 18.17 -7.44
N THR A 370 -2.89 17.60 -6.88
CA THR A 370 -4.16 18.29 -6.54
C THR A 370 -4.56 18.11 -5.07
N GLY A 371 -4.17 17.00 -4.44
CA GLY A 371 -4.63 16.60 -3.10
C GLY A 371 -6.04 15.97 -3.09
N TYR A 372 -6.65 15.81 -4.26
CA TYR A 372 -8.03 15.35 -4.44
C TYR A 372 -8.20 14.69 -5.84
N PRO A 373 -9.23 13.85 -6.07
CA PRO A 373 -9.40 13.15 -7.34
C PRO A 373 -9.74 14.12 -8.49
N PRO A 374 -9.16 13.93 -9.69
CA PRO A 374 -9.54 14.68 -10.89
C PRO A 374 -11.03 14.53 -11.19
N MET A 375 -11.64 15.59 -11.73
CA MET A 375 -13.06 15.59 -12.13
C MET A 375 -13.23 15.58 -13.65
N ASP A 376 -12.13 15.70 -14.41
CA ASP A 376 -12.08 15.54 -15.87
C ASP A 376 -11.85 14.09 -16.28
N LYS A 377 -12.50 13.65 -17.38
CA LYS A 377 -12.39 12.29 -17.91
C LYS A 377 -11.00 12.00 -18.45
N GLU A 378 -10.35 13.00 -19.04
CA GLU A 378 -9.05 12.91 -19.71
C GLU A 378 -7.94 12.45 -18.76
N THR A 379 -7.88 12.97 -17.53
CA THR A 379 -6.92 12.51 -16.51
C THR A 379 -7.23 11.09 -16.04
N TRP A 380 -8.51 10.71 -15.92
CA TRP A 380 -8.88 9.32 -15.60
C TRP A 380 -8.56 8.34 -16.74
N LEU A 381 -8.64 8.77 -18.00
CA LEU A 381 -8.19 8.00 -19.16
C LEU A 381 -6.67 7.77 -19.14
N GLU A 382 -5.85 8.76 -18.74
CA GLU A 382 -4.41 8.53 -18.52
C GLU A 382 -4.17 7.54 -17.37
N HIS A 383 -4.81 7.78 -16.22
CA HIS A 383 -4.58 7.03 -14.98
C HIS A 383 -4.98 5.55 -15.09
N LEU A 384 -6.22 5.27 -15.52
CA LEU A 384 -6.70 3.92 -15.80
C LEU A 384 -5.99 3.30 -17.03
N GLY A 385 -5.59 4.12 -18.01
CA GLY A 385 -4.78 3.68 -19.16
C GLY A 385 -3.41 3.15 -18.73
N LYS A 386 -2.73 3.80 -17.78
CA LYS A 386 -1.47 3.32 -17.18
C LYS A 386 -1.66 2.01 -16.40
N MET A 387 -2.83 1.80 -15.78
CA MET A 387 -3.19 0.50 -15.19
C MET A 387 -3.38 -0.57 -16.28
N LYS A 388 -4.19 -0.29 -17.32
CA LYS A 388 -4.47 -1.25 -18.41
C LYS A 388 -3.22 -1.66 -19.19
N ALA A 389 -2.28 -0.74 -19.39
CA ALA A 389 -0.96 -1.04 -19.97
C ALA A 389 -0.11 -2.02 -19.12
N SER A 390 -0.48 -2.24 -17.85
CA SER A 390 0.12 -3.24 -16.95
C SER A 390 -0.63 -4.59 -16.95
N GLY A 391 -1.60 -4.80 -17.85
CA GLY A 391 -2.42 -6.02 -17.93
C GLY A 391 -3.60 -6.07 -16.95
N ILE A 392 -3.80 -5.01 -16.17
CA ILE A 392 -4.95 -4.83 -15.27
C ILE A 392 -6.21 -4.65 -16.09
N ASN A 393 -7.29 -5.35 -15.72
CA ASN A 393 -8.63 -5.14 -16.27
C ASN A 393 -9.66 -4.71 -15.21
N HIS A 394 -9.27 -4.70 -13.93
CA HIS A 394 -10.17 -4.48 -12.81
C HIS A 394 -9.58 -3.48 -11.81
N VAL A 395 -10.40 -2.56 -11.27
CA VAL A 395 -9.97 -1.58 -10.26
C VAL A 395 -10.99 -1.53 -9.12
N ARG A 396 -10.49 -1.66 -7.89
CA ARG A 396 -11.25 -1.47 -6.64
C ARG A 396 -10.94 -0.11 -6.04
N PHE A 397 -11.94 0.73 -5.81
CA PHE A 397 -11.77 2.01 -5.13
C PHE A 397 -11.84 1.79 -3.61
N HIS A 398 -10.69 1.73 -2.97
CA HIS A 398 -10.57 1.24 -1.59
C HIS A 398 -11.25 2.20 -0.59
N SER A 399 -12.35 1.77 0.04
CA SER A 399 -13.18 2.55 0.96
C SER A 399 -13.75 3.87 0.39
N TRP A 400 -13.87 3.99 -0.93
CA TRP A 400 -14.44 5.19 -1.56
C TRP A 400 -15.17 4.90 -2.89
N CYS A 401 -15.99 5.87 -3.30
CA CYS A 401 -16.64 5.91 -4.61
C CYS A 401 -16.02 7.05 -5.45
N PRO A 402 -15.56 6.80 -6.68
CA PRO A 402 -14.89 7.81 -7.51
C PRO A 402 -15.89 8.80 -8.15
N PRO A 403 -15.43 9.86 -8.82
CA PRO A 403 -16.32 10.76 -9.57
C PRO A 403 -16.78 10.16 -10.90
N LYS A 404 -17.79 10.78 -11.53
CA LYS A 404 -18.40 10.35 -12.80
C LYS A 404 -17.37 10.12 -13.91
N ALA A 405 -16.40 11.02 -14.01
CA ALA A 405 -15.27 10.94 -14.95
C ALA A 405 -14.48 9.62 -14.89
N ALA A 406 -14.36 8.99 -13.72
CA ALA A 406 -13.68 7.71 -13.57
C ALA A 406 -14.49 6.54 -14.16
N PHE A 407 -15.82 6.59 -14.03
CA PHE A 407 -16.71 5.61 -14.65
C PHE A 407 -16.77 5.78 -16.17
N GLU A 408 -16.81 7.01 -16.68
CA GLU A 408 -16.75 7.28 -18.13
C GLU A 408 -15.42 6.83 -18.75
N ALA A 409 -14.30 7.11 -18.09
CA ALA A 409 -13.00 6.60 -18.50
C ALA A 409 -12.92 5.06 -18.42
N GLY A 410 -13.52 4.45 -17.38
CA GLY A 410 -13.64 3.01 -17.25
C GLY A 410 -14.49 2.37 -18.35
N ASP A 411 -15.58 3.03 -18.75
CA ASP A 411 -16.46 2.62 -19.84
C ASP A 411 -15.72 2.64 -21.18
N GLU A 412 -15.05 3.75 -21.52
CA GLU A 412 -14.31 3.91 -22.78
C GLU A 412 -13.06 3.01 -22.84
N LEU A 413 -12.44 2.70 -21.70
CA LEU A 413 -11.29 1.79 -21.63
C LEU A 413 -11.66 0.31 -21.46
N GLY A 414 -12.91 -0.04 -21.17
CA GLY A 414 -13.28 -1.44 -20.88
C GLY A 414 -12.75 -1.95 -19.55
N MET A 415 -12.68 -1.10 -18.53
CA MET A 415 -12.22 -1.47 -17.18
C MET A 415 -13.40 -1.92 -16.30
N TYR A 416 -13.16 -2.92 -15.46
CA TYR A 416 -14.14 -3.47 -14.53
C TYR A 416 -14.00 -2.84 -13.14
N LEU A 417 -14.89 -1.90 -12.82
CA LEU A 417 -14.83 -1.07 -11.62
C LEU A 417 -15.62 -1.68 -10.45
N MET A 418 -15.06 -1.49 -9.25
CA MET A 418 -15.62 -1.87 -7.95
C MET A 418 -15.52 -0.67 -7.00
N PRO A 419 -16.46 0.28 -7.04
CA PRO A 419 -16.59 1.31 -6.02
C PRO A 419 -17.00 0.70 -4.68
N GLU A 420 -16.70 1.40 -3.58
CA GLU A 420 -17.11 1.02 -2.24
C GLU A 420 -17.95 2.09 -1.57
N ILE A 421 -18.91 1.67 -0.73
CA ILE A 421 -19.50 2.57 0.26
C ILE A 421 -18.40 2.95 1.26
N HIS A 422 -18.40 4.20 1.69
CA HIS A 422 -17.38 4.85 2.51
C HIS A 422 -17.29 4.27 3.94
N ILE A 423 -16.88 3.01 4.09
CA ILE A 423 -16.85 2.29 5.37
C ILE A 423 -15.49 1.65 5.59
N TRP A 424 -14.84 2.05 6.67
CA TRP A 424 -13.71 1.38 7.33
C TRP A 424 -13.88 1.38 8.87
N GLY A 425 -15.15 1.30 9.31
CA GLY A 425 -15.58 1.56 10.69
C GLY A 425 -16.63 0.58 11.21
N ASN A 426 -17.62 1.10 11.95
CA ASN A 426 -18.69 0.34 12.59
C ASN A 426 -20.06 0.62 11.94
N PRO A 427 -20.41 -0.05 10.83
CA PRO A 427 -21.62 0.25 10.07
C PRO A 427 -22.93 -0.02 10.80
N SER A 428 -22.95 -0.80 11.90
CA SER A 428 -24.15 -1.04 12.72
C SER A 428 -24.50 0.07 13.72
N ASP A 429 -23.84 1.24 13.68
CA ASP A 429 -24.36 2.42 14.38
C ASP A 429 -25.67 2.89 13.70
N PRO A 430 -26.76 3.23 14.43
CA PRO A 430 -28.04 3.51 13.79
C PRO A 430 -28.06 4.73 12.84
N ALA A 431 -27.34 5.80 13.19
CA ALA A 431 -27.31 7.02 12.36
C ALA A 431 -26.44 6.79 11.12
N PHE A 432 -25.24 6.22 11.32
CA PHE A 432 -24.34 5.90 10.22
C PHE A 432 -24.91 4.81 9.31
N GLY A 433 -25.50 3.76 9.86
CA GLY A 433 -26.09 2.65 9.11
C GLY A 433 -27.28 3.08 8.24
N THR A 434 -28.09 4.04 8.71
CA THR A 434 -29.16 4.65 7.88
C THR A 434 -28.54 5.42 6.71
N TRP A 435 -27.53 6.27 6.98
CA TRP A 435 -26.80 6.99 5.94
C TRP A 435 -26.11 6.07 4.93
N VAL A 436 -25.56 4.93 5.37
CA VAL A 436 -24.92 3.90 4.53
C VAL A 436 -25.90 3.27 3.55
N VAL A 437 -27.13 2.95 4.00
CA VAL A 437 -28.19 2.43 3.12
C VAL A 437 -28.54 3.45 2.03
N ASP A 438 -28.71 4.72 2.40
CA ASP A 438 -29.10 5.77 1.47
C ASP A 438 -27.94 6.20 0.55
N GLU A 439 -26.69 6.16 1.01
CA GLU A 439 -25.49 6.40 0.20
C GLU A 439 -25.28 5.27 -0.81
N GLY A 440 -25.51 4.02 -0.42
CA GLY A 440 -25.48 2.87 -1.32
C GLY A 440 -26.50 3.01 -2.47
N LYS A 441 -27.71 3.48 -2.17
CA LYS A 441 -28.75 3.77 -3.18
C LYS A 441 -28.36 4.95 -4.07
N ARG A 442 -27.89 6.07 -3.50
CA ARG A 442 -27.39 7.24 -4.26
C ARG A 442 -26.30 6.84 -5.27
N ILE A 443 -25.32 6.03 -4.86
CA ILE A 443 -24.23 5.56 -5.74
C ILE A 443 -24.77 4.70 -6.90
N ILE A 444 -25.79 3.87 -6.65
CA ILE A 444 -26.47 3.07 -7.69
C ILE A 444 -27.29 3.95 -8.63
N ASP A 445 -28.01 4.94 -8.12
CA ASP A 445 -28.88 5.84 -8.90
C ASP A 445 -28.08 6.79 -9.80
N GLU A 446 -26.92 7.26 -9.34
CA GLU A 446 -26.06 8.15 -10.12
C GLU A 446 -25.21 7.35 -11.12
N TYR A 447 -24.52 6.29 -10.67
CA TYR A 447 -23.48 5.63 -11.46
C TYR A 447 -23.86 4.24 -12.02
N GLY A 448 -24.94 3.61 -11.57
CA GLY A 448 -25.28 2.22 -11.92
C GLY A 448 -25.60 1.96 -13.40
N ASN A 449 -25.72 2.99 -14.24
CA ASN A 449 -25.85 2.86 -15.69
C ASN A 449 -24.51 2.63 -16.42
N HIS A 450 -23.37 2.94 -15.80
CA HIS A 450 -22.05 2.79 -16.41
C HIS A 450 -21.71 1.29 -16.58
N PRO A 451 -21.51 0.76 -17.80
CA PRO A 451 -21.20 -0.65 -18.01
C PRO A 451 -19.94 -1.12 -17.28
N SER A 452 -18.99 -0.22 -16.97
CA SER A 452 -17.82 -0.50 -16.14
C SER A 452 -18.12 -0.85 -14.68
N PHE A 453 -19.24 -0.40 -14.10
CA PHE A 453 -19.63 -0.71 -12.72
C PHE A 453 -20.19 -2.14 -12.63
N ILE A 454 -19.31 -3.14 -12.51
CA ILE A 454 -19.70 -4.57 -12.49
C ILE A 454 -19.78 -5.18 -11.08
N PHE A 455 -19.14 -4.56 -10.09
CA PHE A 455 -19.12 -5.03 -8.70
C PHE A 455 -19.49 -3.90 -7.75
N PHE A 456 -20.31 -4.16 -6.73
CA PHE A 456 -20.46 -3.25 -5.60
C PHE A 456 -20.06 -3.93 -4.29
N THR A 457 -19.28 -3.23 -3.47
CA THR A 457 -18.77 -3.76 -2.20
C THR A 457 -19.08 -2.79 -1.08
N HIS A 458 -19.76 -3.29 -0.05
CA HIS A 458 -20.42 -2.41 0.91
C HIS A 458 -19.49 -1.90 2.03
N GLY A 459 -18.18 -2.13 1.94
CA GLY A 459 -17.17 -1.52 2.83
C GLY A 459 -15.82 -2.25 2.84
N ASN A 460 -14.77 -1.54 3.25
CA ASN A 460 -13.44 -2.11 3.50
C ASN A 460 -13.25 -2.50 4.97
N GLU A 461 -12.81 -3.74 5.22
CA GLU A 461 -12.46 -4.25 6.55
C GLU A 461 -13.34 -3.77 7.75
N PRO A 462 -14.69 -3.73 7.64
CA PRO A 462 -15.56 -3.29 8.74
C PRO A 462 -15.33 -4.11 10.01
N TRP A 463 -15.54 -3.48 11.17
CA TRP A 463 -15.17 -4.05 12.47
C TRP A 463 -15.91 -5.37 12.73
N ARG A 464 -15.15 -6.44 13.01
CA ARG A 464 -15.69 -7.79 13.25
C ARG A 464 -16.61 -7.82 14.47
N GLY A 465 -17.89 -8.12 14.27
CA GLY A 465 -18.87 -8.30 15.33
C GLY A 465 -20.23 -8.70 14.77
N GLU A 466 -21.04 -9.40 15.58
CA GLU A 466 -22.34 -9.95 15.17
C GLU A 466 -23.29 -8.89 14.60
N LEU A 467 -23.35 -7.70 15.22
CA LEU A 467 -24.17 -6.58 14.74
C LEU A 467 -23.75 -6.07 13.36
N ASN A 468 -22.44 -5.96 13.09
CA ASN A 468 -21.93 -5.55 11.77
C ASN A 468 -22.15 -6.65 10.72
N SER A 469 -22.02 -7.93 11.09
CA SER A 469 -22.37 -9.04 10.20
C SER A 469 -23.86 -9.04 9.83
N THR A 470 -24.74 -8.87 10.81
CA THR A 470 -26.20 -8.79 10.58
C THR A 470 -26.56 -7.56 9.75
N PHE A 471 -25.98 -6.39 10.05
CA PHE A 471 -26.21 -5.16 9.28
C PHE A 471 -25.76 -5.31 7.83
N LEU A 472 -24.51 -5.72 7.58
CA LEU A 472 -23.98 -5.84 6.22
C LEU A 472 -24.65 -6.96 5.43
N SER A 473 -25.10 -8.04 6.08
CA SER A 473 -25.92 -9.08 5.43
C SER A 473 -27.27 -8.52 4.96
N ASN A 474 -27.96 -7.76 5.83
CA ASN A 474 -29.22 -7.10 5.47
C ASN A 474 -29.02 -6.02 4.38
N LEU A 475 -27.98 -5.19 4.49
CA LEU A 475 -27.61 -4.19 3.49
C LEU A 475 -27.32 -4.82 2.12
N THR A 476 -26.58 -5.93 2.11
CA THR A 476 -26.24 -6.66 0.88
C THR A 476 -27.48 -7.23 0.21
N LYS A 477 -28.40 -7.79 1.00
CA LYS A 477 -29.71 -8.21 0.52
C LYS A 477 -30.54 -7.03 -0.02
N GLU A 478 -30.57 -5.91 0.70
CA GLU A 478 -31.38 -4.74 0.33
C GLU A 478 -30.88 -4.07 -0.95
N LEU A 479 -29.59 -3.76 -1.05
CA LEU A 479 -29.01 -3.14 -2.24
C LEU A 479 -29.10 -4.06 -3.46
N ARG A 480 -28.88 -5.37 -3.30
CA ARG A 480 -29.10 -6.37 -4.36
C ARG A 480 -30.57 -6.56 -4.77
N THR A 481 -31.52 -6.22 -3.89
CA THR A 481 -32.96 -6.20 -4.24
C THR A 481 -33.34 -4.89 -4.93
N TYR A 482 -32.65 -3.79 -4.61
CA TYR A 482 -32.82 -2.48 -5.22
C TYR A 482 -32.25 -2.44 -6.65
N ASP A 483 -31.07 -3.02 -6.85
CA ASP A 483 -30.45 -3.19 -8.17
C ASP A 483 -29.62 -4.47 -8.24
N SER A 484 -29.50 -5.04 -9.43
CA SER A 484 -28.80 -6.30 -9.71
C SER A 484 -28.00 -6.23 -11.01
N ARG A 485 -27.70 -5.02 -11.49
CA ARG A 485 -26.86 -4.79 -12.68
C ARG A 485 -25.37 -5.00 -12.40
N MET A 486 -24.99 -5.03 -11.14
CA MET A 486 -23.67 -5.33 -10.60
C MET A 486 -23.78 -6.50 -9.62
N LEU A 487 -22.70 -7.25 -9.43
CA LEU A 487 -22.66 -8.30 -8.40
C LEU A 487 -22.27 -7.69 -7.05
N HIS A 488 -22.92 -8.11 -5.98
CA HIS A 488 -22.77 -7.55 -4.63
C HIS A 488 -21.96 -8.45 -3.68
N THR A 489 -21.22 -7.82 -2.76
CA THR A 489 -20.58 -8.50 -1.62
C THR A 489 -20.54 -7.60 -0.37
N ALA A 490 -20.69 -8.20 0.81
CA ALA A 490 -20.91 -7.51 2.08
C ALA A 490 -19.71 -6.70 2.58
N SER A 491 -18.48 -7.16 2.34
CA SER A 491 -17.28 -6.36 2.56
C SER A 491 -16.05 -6.93 1.86
N ALA A 492 -15.05 -6.09 1.71
CA ALA A 492 -13.69 -6.54 1.46
C ALA A 492 -13.09 -7.12 2.77
N ASN A 493 -12.65 -8.37 2.71
CA ASN A 493 -11.93 -9.15 3.72
C ASN A 493 -12.66 -9.56 5.02
N THR A 494 -13.20 -8.64 5.82
CA THR A 494 -13.49 -8.98 7.22
C THR A 494 -14.79 -9.73 7.45
N ILE A 495 -15.86 -9.41 6.72
CA ILE A 495 -17.22 -9.92 6.94
C ILE A 495 -17.77 -10.49 5.62
N GLN A 496 -18.25 -11.74 5.66
CA GLN A 496 -19.01 -12.36 4.57
C GLN A 496 -20.51 -12.45 4.94
N SER A 497 -21.37 -12.49 3.93
CA SER A 497 -22.82 -12.72 4.01
C SER A 497 -23.24 -13.96 3.22
N GLU A 498 -24.37 -14.56 3.58
CA GLU A 498 -25.06 -15.56 2.74
C GLU A 498 -25.61 -14.99 1.42
N PHE A 499 -25.67 -13.65 1.29
CA PHE A 499 -26.12 -12.95 0.08
C PHE A 499 -24.97 -12.54 -0.86
N ASP A 500 -23.71 -12.82 -0.50
CA ASP A 500 -22.51 -12.51 -1.29
C ASP A 500 -22.49 -13.28 -2.62
N GLU A 501 -22.57 -12.56 -3.73
CA GLU A 501 -22.49 -13.16 -5.07
C GLU A 501 -21.06 -13.57 -5.44
N PHE A 502 -20.07 -12.97 -4.76
CA PHE A 502 -18.67 -13.35 -4.81
C PHE A 502 -17.99 -13.04 -3.47
N THR A 503 -16.90 -13.75 -3.17
CA THR A 503 -16.15 -13.62 -1.92
C THR A 503 -14.85 -12.85 -2.16
N CYS A 504 -14.59 -11.78 -1.41
CA CYS A 504 -13.34 -11.02 -1.46
C CYS A 504 -12.60 -11.14 -0.11
N THR A 505 -11.52 -11.94 0.00
CA THR A 505 -10.77 -12.05 1.27
C THR A 505 -9.25 -12.24 1.13
N THR A 506 -8.51 -11.96 2.21
CA THR A 506 -7.05 -11.96 2.25
C THR A 506 -6.39 -13.33 2.16
N GLN A 507 -7.12 -14.45 2.14
CA GLN A 507 -6.52 -15.78 2.10
C GLN A 507 -7.29 -16.70 1.14
N PRO A 508 -6.60 -17.56 0.37
CA PRO A 508 -5.14 -17.77 0.36
C PRO A 508 -4.36 -16.70 -0.43
N ARG A 509 -3.17 -16.28 0.04
CA ARG A 509 -2.17 -15.49 -0.74
C ARG A 509 -0.74 -15.63 -0.22
N GLY A 510 0.25 -15.10 -0.94
CA GLY A 510 1.66 -15.06 -0.53
C GLY A 510 2.44 -16.36 -0.73
N ARG A 511 3.60 -16.46 -0.07
CA ARG A 511 4.64 -17.50 -0.26
C ARG A 511 4.18 -18.97 -0.19
N ASN A 512 3.00 -19.24 0.39
CA ASN A 512 2.39 -20.57 0.40
C ASN A 512 2.01 -21.10 -1.00
N GLY A 513 1.80 -20.21 -1.99
CA GLY A 513 1.46 -20.61 -3.38
C GLY A 513 2.58 -20.43 -4.39
N TRP A 514 3.73 -19.91 -3.96
CA TRP A 514 4.91 -19.69 -4.81
C TRP A 514 5.54 -21.03 -5.26
N LYS A 515 6.56 -20.98 -6.12
CA LYS A 515 7.33 -22.13 -6.60
C LYS A 515 6.45 -23.24 -7.20
N GLY A 516 5.58 -22.85 -8.13
CA GLY A 516 4.76 -23.82 -8.85
C GLY A 516 3.68 -24.54 -8.02
N VAL A 517 3.46 -24.18 -6.74
CA VAL A 517 2.46 -24.83 -5.88
C VAL A 517 1.05 -24.33 -6.21
N GLY A 518 0.83 -23.02 -6.22
CA GLY A 518 -0.51 -22.43 -6.28
C GLY A 518 -1.26 -22.53 -4.94
N PHE A 519 -2.52 -22.12 -4.95
CA PHE A 519 -3.35 -21.96 -3.77
C PHE A 519 -4.55 -22.92 -3.78
N ASN A 520 -5.09 -23.22 -2.59
CA ASN A 520 -6.32 -23.99 -2.42
C ASN A 520 -7.40 -23.09 -1.82
N VAL A 521 -8.54 -22.96 -2.50
CA VAL A 521 -9.59 -21.97 -2.19
C VAL A 521 -10.83 -22.65 -1.57
N PRO A 522 -11.25 -22.28 -0.35
CA PRO A 522 -12.37 -22.92 0.35
C PRO A 522 -13.74 -22.27 0.04
N HIS A 523 -13.96 -21.79 -1.19
CA HIS A 523 -15.15 -21.02 -1.58
C HIS A 523 -15.89 -21.66 -2.76
N ASN A 524 -17.22 -21.52 -2.79
CA ASN A 524 -18.08 -22.15 -3.80
C ASN A 524 -18.61 -21.16 -4.86
N ASN A 525 -18.68 -19.88 -4.50
CA ASN A 525 -18.91 -18.73 -5.37
C ASN A 525 -17.56 -18.23 -5.96
N PRO A 526 -17.55 -17.25 -6.87
CA PRO A 526 -16.30 -16.69 -7.38
C PRO A 526 -15.51 -16.03 -6.24
N PHE A 527 -14.18 -16.12 -6.32
CA PHE A 527 -13.29 -15.61 -5.27
C PHE A 527 -12.25 -14.63 -5.83
N ILE A 528 -12.14 -13.49 -5.16
CA ILE A 528 -11.11 -12.48 -5.40
C ILE A 528 -10.16 -12.45 -4.18
N GLN A 529 -8.87 -12.63 -4.44
CA GLN A 529 -7.85 -12.39 -3.41
C GLN A 529 -7.78 -10.91 -3.09
N HIS A 530 -8.07 -10.54 -1.84
CA HIS A 530 -7.91 -9.19 -1.35
C HIS A 530 -6.43 -8.89 -1.08
N GLU A 531 -5.92 -7.87 -1.78
CA GLU A 531 -4.62 -7.22 -1.54
C GLU A 531 -3.42 -8.18 -1.55
N ALA A 532 -3.27 -8.98 -2.60
CA ALA A 532 -2.02 -9.71 -2.88
C ALA A 532 -0.90 -8.76 -3.33
N GLY A 533 0.37 -9.21 -3.36
CA GLY A 533 1.49 -8.38 -3.81
C GLY A 533 1.70 -7.12 -2.96
N GLN A 534 2.38 -7.25 -1.81
CA GLN A 534 2.61 -6.12 -0.88
C GLN A 534 4.11 -5.91 -0.59
N TRP A 535 4.94 -5.99 -1.63
CA TRP A 535 6.39 -6.15 -1.51
C TRP A 535 7.12 -4.83 -1.76
N CYS A 536 7.91 -4.35 -0.81
CA CYS A 536 8.49 -3.00 -0.92
C CYS A 536 9.84 -2.95 -1.65
N ALA A 537 10.07 -1.85 -2.38
CA ALA A 537 11.38 -1.44 -2.90
C ALA A 537 11.92 -0.20 -2.15
N TYR A 538 13.19 0.13 -2.35
CA TYR A 538 13.84 1.32 -1.78
C TYR A 538 13.33 2.62 -2.48
N PRO A 539 13.34 3.81 -1.83
CA PRO A 539 12.81 5.05 -2.41
C PRO A 539 13.37 5.47 -3.78
N ASN A 540 12.50 6.02 -4.62
CA ASN A 540 12.87 6.72 -5.84
C ASN A 540 13.01 8.23 -5.57
N PHE A 541 14.17 8.70 -5.14
CA PHE A 541 14.34 10.12 -4.80
C PHE A 541 14.23 11.08 -6.01
N ASP A 542 14.38 10.61 -7.26
CA ASP A 542 14.13 11.44 -8.45
C ASP A 542 12.63 11.79 -8.65
N GLU A 543 11.74 11.16 -7.88
CA GLU A 543 10.31 11.46 -7.84
C GLU A 543 10.00 12.80 -7.14
N MET A 544 10.81 13.24 -6.18
CA MET A 544 10.49 14.39 -5.31
C MET A 544 10.18 15.67 -6.08
N LYS A 545 10.80 15.89 -7.25
CA LYS A 545 10.54 17.05 -8.13
C LYS A 545 9.19 17.03 -8.85
N LYS A 546 8.47 15.90 -8.86
CA LYS A 546 7.12 15.78 -9.44
C LYS A 546 6.04 16.43 -8.57
N TYR A 547 6.30 16.64 -7.28
CA TYR A 547 5.38 17.19 -6.28
C TYR A 547 5.23 18.72 -6.38
N ILE A 548 4.96 19.20 -7.60
CA ILE A 548 4.76 20.62 -7.94
C ILE A 548 3.46 21.22 -7.37
N GLY A 549 2.57 20.37 -6.83
CA GLY A 549 1.27 20.75 -6.28
C GLY A 549 1.28 21.06 -4.77
N PRO A 550 0.11 21.03 -4.11
CA PRO A 550 -0.08 21.44 -2.71
C PRO A 550 0.37 20.39 -1.70
N LEU A 551 0.44 19.11 -2.09
CA LEU A 551 0.97 18.02 -1.27
C LEU A 551 2.48 17.87 -1.49
N LYS A 552 3.25 17.93 -0.40
CA LYS A 552 4.72 17.88 -0.42
C LYS A 552 5.25 16.56 0.14
N PRO A 553 6.34 16.00 -0.43
CA PRO A 553 6.84 14.67 -0.09
C PRO A 553 7.78 14.74 1.13
N LYS A 554 7.31 15.32 2.24
CA LYS A 554 8.12 15.55 3.46
C LYS A 554 8.64 14.26 4.09
N ASN A 555 7.92 13.17 3.91
CA ASN A 555 8.37 11.79 4.09
C ASN A 555 9.66 11.46 3.29
N PHE A 556 9.70 11.69 1.98
CA PHE A 556 10.90 11.45 1.16
C PHE A 556 12.05 12.41 1.51
N GLU A 557 11.75 13.65 1.90
CA GLU A 557 12.78 14.59 2.39
C GLU A 557 13.48 14.03 3.65
N ILE A 558 12.72 13.46 4.58
CA ILE A 558 13.24 12.76 5.77
C ILE A 558 14.08 11.53 5.37
N PHE A 559 13.59 10.70 4.45
CA PHE A 559 14.32 9.49 4.01
C PHE A 559 15.63 9.86 3.29
N LEU A 560 15.64 10.95 2.51
CA LEU A 560 16.83 11.47 1.84
C LEU A 560 17.87 11.95 2.85
N GLU A 561 17.46 12.77 3.82
CA GLU A 561 18.33 13.26 4.89
C GLU A 561 18.90 12.10 5.70
N GLN A 562 18.09 11.13 6.11
CA GLN A 562 18.55 9.96 6.86
C GLN A 562 19.51 9.07 6.04
N ALA A 563 19.30 8.96 4.72
CA ALA A 563 20.23 8.28 3.84
C ALA A 563 21.57 9.04 3.68
N GLU A 564 21.56 10.37 3.75
CA GLU A 564 22.75 11.21 3.71
C GLU A 564 23.53 11.16 5.04
N GLU A 565 22.82 11.30 6.17
CA GLU A 565 23.33 11.20 7.54
C GLU A 565 23.97 9.84 7.79
N ASN A 566 23.35 8.75 7.33
CA ASN A 566 23.91 7.41 7.41
C ASN A 566 24.85 7.04 6.25
N GLY A 567 25.17 7.97 5.35
CA GLY A 567 26.18 7.80 4.29
C GLY A 567 25.82 6.78 3.20
N VAL A 568 24.59 6.28 3.15
CA VAL A 568 24.13 5.34 2.12
C VAL A 568 23.56 6.01 0.87
N LEU A 569 23.25 7.32 0.93
CA LEU A 569 22.65 8.06 -0.19
C LEU A 569 23.40 7.90 -1.54
N PRO A 570 24.74 7.86 -1.63
CA PRO A 570 25.43 7.60 -2.90
C PRO A 570 25.06 6.27 -3.59
N LEU A 571 24.49 5.31 -2.86
CA LEU A 571 24.05 4.01 -3.36
C LEU A 571 22.56 3.98 -3.78
N TRP A 572 21.79 5.06 -3.58
CA TRP A 572 20.32 5.01 -3.63
C TRP A 572 19.74 4.44 -4.93
N LYS A 573 20.32 4.79 -6.09
CA LYS A 573 19.88 4.24 -7.40
C LYS A 573 20.17 2.75 -7.56
N ARG A 574 21.26 2.25 -6.98
CA ARG A 574 21.60 0.81 -6.96
C ARG A 574 20.71 0.05 -5.97
N PHE A 575 20.38 0.65 -4.82
CA PHE A 575 19.41 0.10 -3.87
C PHE A 575 18.01 0.01 -4.49
N LEU A 576 17.51 1.08 -5.13
CA LEU A 576 16.26 1.10 -5.88
C LEU A 576 16.24 -0.02 -6.94
N HIS A 577 17.29 -0.12 -7.76
CA HIS A 577 17.40 -1.15 -8.79
C HIS A 577 17.36 -2.57 -8.20
N ALA A 578 18.22 -2.87 -7.23
CA ALA A 578 18.39 -4.22 -6.71
C ALA A 578 17.21 -4.69 -5.83
N SER A 579 16.65 -3.82 -4.99
CA SER A 579 15.41 -4.13 -4.25
C SER A 579 14.20 -4.24 -5.18
N GLY A 580 14.13 -3.40 -6.21
CA GLY A 580 13.09 -3.46 -7.24
C GLY A 580 13.06 -4.77 -8.01
N LYS A 581 14.23 -5.35 -8.35
CA LYS A 581 14.28 -6.70 -8.95
C LYS A 581 13.69 -7.78 -8.04
N LEU A 582 13.98 -7.72 -6.73
CA LEU A 582 13.43 -8.66 -5.76
C LEU A 582 11.92 -8.49 -5.57
N GLN A 583 11.45 -7.25 -5.45
CA GLN A 583 10.01 -6.93 -5.45
C GLN A 583 9.32 -7.58 -6.66
N MET A 584 9.87 -7.42 -7.87
CA MET A 584 9.26 -7.96 -9.08
C MET A 584 9.24 -9.50 -9.15
N LEU A 585 10.26 -10.15 -8.57
CA LEU A 585 10.25 -11.60 -8.40
C LEU A 585 9.10 -12.05 -7.46
N CYS A 586 8.87 -11.34 -6.36
CA CYS A 586 7.75 -11.62 -5.45
C CYS A 586 6.37 -11.33 -6.06
N TYR A 587 6.23 -10.25 -6.84
CA TYR A 587 4.99 -9.97 -7.60
C TYR A 587 4.71 -11.05 -8.65
N LYS A 588 5.72 -11.48 -9.41
CA LYS A 588 5.59 -12.56 -10.40
C LYS A 588 5.09 -13.85 -9.74
N GLU A 589 5.65 -14.24 -8.61
CA GLU A 589 5.22 -15.43 -7.87
C GLU A 589 3.77 -15.35 -7.36
N ASP A 590 3.34 -14.22 -6.77
CA ASP A 590 1.94 -14.03 -6.35
C ASP A 590 0.97 -14.09 -7.56
N CYS A 591 1.33 -13.43 -8.66
CA CYS A 591 0.55 -13.37 -9.90
C CYS A 591 0.41 -14.75 -10.57
N GLU A 592 1.53 -15.46 -10.75
CA GLU A 592 1.54 -16.78 -11.38
C GLU A 592 0.90 -17.84 -10.50
N ALA A 593 1.03 -17.74 -9.17
CA ALA A 593 0.27 -18.57 -8.25
C ALA A 593 -1.23 -18.36 -8.43
N ALA A 594 -1.71 -17.12 -8.52
CA ALA A 594 -3.14 -16.82 -8.70
C ALA A 594 -3.70 -17.31 -10.05
N LEU A 595 -2.99 -17.04 -11.16
CA LEU A 595 -3.38 -17.55 -12.49
C LEU A 595 -3.36 -19.08 -12.55
N ALA A 596 -2.49 -19.74 -11.79
CA ALA A 596 -2.40 -21.21 -11.77
C ALA A 596 -3.37 -21.92 -10.80
N SER A 597 -4.12 -21.19 -9.97
CA SER A 597 -4.93 -21.79 -8.91
C SER A 597 -6.40 -21.94 -9.29
N ASP A 598 -6.89 -23.19 -9.31
CA ASP A 598 -8.33 -23.44 -9.38
C ASP A 598 -9.05 -22.81 -8.18
N GLY A 599 -10.28 -22.34 -8.41
CA GLY A 599 -11.07 -21.59 -7.42
C GLY A 599 -10.69 -20.12 -7.25
N ILE A 600 -9.58 -19.62 -7.83
CA ILE A 600 -9.32 -18.17 -7.89
C ILE A 600 -9.93 -17.61 -9.18
N SER A 601 -10.87 -16.68 -9.02
CA SER A 601 -11.58 -15.96 -10.09
C SER A 601 -10.99 -14.56 -10.35
N GLY A 602 -10.20 -14.05 -9.40
CA GLY A 602 -9.49 -12.78 -9.52
C GLY A 602 -8.53 -12.51 -8.37
N THR A 603 -7.75 -11.44 -8.54
CA THR A 603 -6.81 -10.95 -7.54
C THR A 603 -6.82 -9.43 -7.58
N GLN A 604 -6.91 -8.81 -6.43
CA GLN A 604 -6.66 -7.38 -6.26
C GLN A 604 -5.24 -7.23 -5.73
N LEU A 605 -4.31 -6.81 -6.59
CA LEU A 605 -2.96 -6.44 -6.17
C LEU A 605 -3.03 -5.13 -5.37
N LEU A 606 -2.50 -5.09 -4.14
CA LEU A 606 -2.62 -3.96 -3.20
C LEU A 606 -2.39 -2.61 -3.89
N GLY A 607 -1.32 -2.54 -4.68
CA GLY A 607 -1.05 -1.46 -5.62
C GLY A 607 -0.10 -1.97 -6.69
N ILE A 608 -0.12 -1.33 -7.84
CA ILE A 608 1.01 -1.34 -8.79
C ILE A 608 1.83 -0.05 -8.69
N SER A 609 1.27 1.01 -8.11
CA SER A 609 1.91 2.25 -7.67
C SER A 609 2.22 2.25 -6.17
N ASP A 610 3.17 3.09 -5.78
CA ASP A 610 3.50 3.33 -4.37
C ASP A 610 2.34 4.02 -3.65
N PHE A 611 1.98 3.51 -2.46
CA PHE A 611 0.93 4.06 -1.63
C PHE A 611 1.55 5.02 -0.61
N SER A 612 1.30 6.32 -0.75
CA SER A 612 1.96 7.33 0.09
C SER A 612 1.49 7.33 1.55
N GLY A 613 0.29 6.83 1.84
CA GLY A 613 -0.28 6.77 3.19
C GLY A 613 0.31 5.69 4.09
N GLN A 614 -0.20 5.64 5.32
CA GLN A 614 0.02 4.61 6.33
C GLN A 614 1.49 4.28 6.65
N GLY A 615 2.30 5.32 6.79
CA GLY A 615 3.74 5.20 7.04
C GLY A 615 4.60 5.33 5.78
N THR A 616 3.96 5.57 4.62
CA THR A 616 4.53 5.54 3.27
C THR A 616 5.00 4.14 2.88
N SER A 617 4.39 3.60 1.83
CA SER A 617 4.33 2.17 1.58
C SER A 617 4.74 1.90 0.13
N LEU A 618 6.05 1.69 -0.06
CA LEU A 618 6.71 1.64 -1.37
C LEU A 618 6.53 0.29 -2.08
N VAL A 619 5.29 -0.19 -2.09
CA VAL A 619 4.88 -1.50 -2.61
C VAL A 619 4.80 -1.54 -4.13
N GLY A 620 4.62 -0.40 -4.79
CA GLY A 620 4.48 -0.35 -6.24
C GLY A 620 5.79 -0.61 -6.98
N TYR A 621 5.67 -1.02 -8.24
CA TYR A 621 6.77 -0.93 -9.20
C TYR A 621 6.71 0.37 -10.03
N LEU A 622 5.54 1.01 -10.01
CA LEU A 622 5.30 2.38 -10.42
C LEU A 622 5.38 3.31 -9.20
N ASP A 623 5.61 4.60 -9.44
CA ASP A 623 5.55 5.64 -8.41
C ASP A 623 4.13 6.18 -8.17
N ALA A 624 3.98 7.18 -7.28
CA ALA A 624 2.69 7.79 -6.95
C ALA A 624 2.06 8.61 -8.11
N PHE A 625 2.73 8.69 -9.26
CA PHE A 625 2.24 9.32 -10.51
C PHE A 625 2.02 8.29 -11.62
N MET A 626 2.04 6.99 -11.27
CA MET A 626 1.89 5.83 -12.16
C MET A 626 3.02 5.67 -13.21
N ASP A 627 4.17 6.33 -13.01
CA ASP A 627 5.33 6.23 -13.90
C ASP A 627 6.31 5.15 -13.41
N GLU A 628 7.19 4.66 -14.29
CA GLU A 628 8.06 3.51 -14.00
C GLU A 628 9.30 3.90 -13.19
N LYS A 629 9.57 3.20 -12.07
CA LYS A 629 10.73 3.48 -11.18
C LYS A 629 12.08 2.99 -11.70
N GLY A 630 12.20 2.73 -13.01
CA GLY A 630 13.48 2.51 -13.72
C GLY A 630 14.09 1.10 -13.67
N TYR A 631 13.58 0.17 -12.86
CA TYR A 631 14.08 -1.22 -12.80
C TYR A 631 13.21 -2.26 -13.52
N PHE A 632 11.98 -1.91 -13.87
CA PHE A 632 11.02 -2.78 -14.55
C PHE A 632 10.00 -1.96 -15.33
N THR A 633 9.46 -2.52 -16.42
CA THR A 633 8.48 -1.83 -17.27
C THR A 633 7.12 -2.51 -17.28
N LYS A 634 6.07 -1.75 -17.62
CA LYS A 634 4.69 -2.24 -17.79
C LYS A 634 4.63 -3.43 -18.77
N ALA A 635 5.40 -3.36 -19.86
CA ALA A 635 5.51 -4.42 -20.85
C ALA A 635 6.23 -5.69 -20.34
N GLN A 636 7.05 -5.60 -19.29
CA GLN A 636 7.60 -6.77 -18.60
C GLN A 636 6.61 -7.38 -17.60
N PHE A 637 5.79 -6.55 -16.95
CA PHE A 637 4.72 -6.99 -16.04
C PHE A 637 3.63 -7.79 -16.79
N PHE A 638 3.26 -7.28 -17.96
CA PHE A 638 2.32 -7.88 -18.91
C PHE A 638 2.69 -9.31 -19.38
N LYS A 639 3.95 -9.76 -19.21
CA LYS A 639 4.38 -11.13 -19.59
C LYS A 639 3.92 -12.21 -18.61
N PHE A 640 3.70 -11.86 -17.34
CA PHE A 640 3.24 -12.80 -16.31
C PHE A 640 1.86 -12.45 -15.72
N TRP A 641 1.36 -11.23 -15.94
CA TRP A 641 0.03 -10.79 -15.48
C TRP A 641 -0.80 -10.21 -16.62
N ASN A 642 -1.50 -11.09 -17.34
CA ASN A 642 -2.29 -10.72 -18.52
C ASN A 642 -3.37 -11.77 -18.85
N TRP A 643 -4.23 -11.51 -19.84
CA TRP A 643 -5.27 -12.42 -20.33
C TRP A 643 -4.74 -13.68 -21.05
N SER A 644 -3.46 -13.77 -21.38
CA SER A 644 -2.87 -14.96 -22.00
C SER A 644 -1.44 -15.15 -21.52
N VAL A 645 -1.22 -16.12 -20.63
CA VAL A 645 0.06 -16.37 -19.95
C VAL A 645 0.37 -17.88 -19.93
N PRO A 646 1.48 -18.33 -20.55
CA PRO A 646 2.01 -19.67 -20.32
C PRO A 646 2.74 -19.71 -18.97
N LEU A 647 2.58 -20.80 -18.22
CA LEU A 647 3.04 -20.91 -16.82
C LEU A 647 3.81 -22.22 -16.61
N ALA A 648 5.09 -22.10 -16.27
CA ALA A 648 5.94 -23.21 -15.83
C ALA A 648 5.84 -23.36 -14.30
N ARG A 649 5.39 -24.53 -13.82
CA ARG A 649 5.19 -24.78 -12.37
C ARG A 649 6.52 -25.19 -11.72
N MET A 650 7.46 -24.25 -11.64
CA MET A 650 8.83 -24.41 -11.14
C MET A 650 8.87 -24.70 -9.63
N SER A 651 9.02 -25.97 -9.24
CA SER A 651 9.09 -26.39 -7.83
C SER A 651 10.40 -26.06 -7.11
N SER A 652 11.45 -25.73 -7.86
CA SER A 652 12.70 -25.17 -7.36
C SER A 652 13.28 -24.19 -8.39
N TYR A 653 14.16 -23.32 -7.92
CA TYR A 653 14.99 -22.44 -8.77
C TYR A 653 16.49 -22.68 -8.55
N VAL A 654 16.84 -23.70 -7.75
CA VAL A 654 18.20 -24.17 -7.52
C VAL A 654 18.23 -25.68 -7.76
N TYR A 655 19.12 -26.11 -8.64
CA TYR A 655 19.32 -27.50 -9.04
C TYR A 655 20.81 -27.86 -9.03
N LYS A 656 21.15 -29.14 -9.07
CA LYS A 656 22.50 -29.65 -9.37
C LYS A 656 22.55 -30.12 -10.83
N ASN A 657 23.71 -30.10 -11.47
CA ASN A 657 23.87 -30.63 -12.83
C ASN A 657 23.62 -32.15 -12.96
N ALA A 658 23.60 -32.89 -11.84
CA ALA A 658 23.16 -34.30 -11.81
C ALA A 658 21.63 -34.48 -11.86
N ASP A 659 20.86 -33.41 -11.65
CA ASP A 659 19.40 -33.47 -11.53
C ASP A 659 18.72 -33.43 -12.91
N SER A 660 17.39 -33.41 -12.92
CA SER A 660 16.59 -33.27 -14.14
C SER A 660 15.44 -32.31 -13.89
N LEU A 661 15.26 -31.37 -14.82
CA LEU A 661 14.15 -30.42 -14.81
C LEU A 661 12.87 -31.20 -15.10
N ASN A 662 11.92 -31.18 -14.16
CA ASN A 662 10.62 -31.85 -14.27
C ASN A 662 9.55 -30.84 -13.85
N VAL A 663 8.97 -30.16 -14.84
CA VAL A 663 8.17 -28.94 -14.64
C VAL A 663 6.84 -29.05 -15.39
N PRO A 664 5.70 -29.20 -14.69
CA PRO A 664 4.39 -29.13 -15.30
C PRO A 664 4.17 -27.76 -15.97
N VAL A 665 3.50 -27.78 -17.13
CA VAL A 665 3.18 -26.58 -17.90
C VAL A 665 1.67 -26.48 -18.07
N ILE A 666 1.14 -25.32 -17.70
CA ILE A 666 -0.25 -24.93 -17.93
C ILE A 666 -0.29 -23.62 -18.73
N TYR A 667 -1.45 -23.33 -19.32
CA TYR A 667 -1.69 -22.10 -20.07
C TYR A 667 -2.96 -21.44 -19.53
N ALA A 668 -2.79 -20.29 -18.88
CA ALA A 668 -3.90 -19.44 -18.43
C ALA A 668 -4.35 -18.57 -19.61
N TYR A 669 -5.61 -18.70 -20.03
CA TYR A 669 -6.16 -17.96 -21.14
C TYR A 669 -7.57 -17.45 -20.76
N PHE A 670 -7.75 -16.14 -20.80
CA PHE A 670 -9.00 -15.42 -20.56
C PHE A 670 -9.24 -14.39 -21.68
N GLY A 671 -8.78 -14.73 -22.89
CA GLY A 671 -9.04 -14.00 -24.13
C GLY A 671 -10.31 -14.48 -24.83
N GLU A 672 -10.51 -14.02 -26.07
CA GLU A 672 -11.74 -14.28 -26.81
C GLU A 672 -11.71 -15.58 -27.62
N GLY A 673 -12.70 -16.46 -27.38
CA GLY A 673 -12.90 -17.70 -28.15
C GLY A 673 -11.98 -18.86 -27.73
N GLU A 674 -11.58 -19.67 -28.71
CA GLU A 674 -10.63 -20.78 -28.53
C GLU A 674 -9.49 -20.66 -29.56
N LEU A 675 -8.24 -20.72 -29.11
CA LEU A 675 -7.08 -20.78 -30.01
C LEU A 675 -6.85 -22.23 -30.45
N LYS A 676 -6.99 -22.49 -31.76
CA LYS A 676 -6.90 -23.84 -32.33
C LYS A 676 -5.51 -24.18 -32.86
N ASN A 677 -5.13 -25.46 -32.74
CA ASN A 677 -3.91 -26.03 -33.33
C ASN A 677 -2.63 -25.19 -33.07
N GLN A 678 -2.49 -24.71 -31.84
CA GLN A 678 -1.38 -23.87 -31.40
C GLN A 678 -0.11 -24.69 -31.13
N THR A 679 1.02 -24.01 -30.96
CA THR A 679 2.28 -24.62 -30.55
C THR A 679 2.97 -23.77 -29.49
N LEU A 680 3.31 -24.39 -28.36
CA LEU A 680 4.06 -23.75 -27.27
C LEU A 680 5.50 -24.25 -27.29
N ILE A 681 6.43 -23.38 -27.67
CA ILE A 681 7.87 -23.67 -27.68
C ILE A 681 8.41 -23.48 -26.25
N TRP A 682 9.32 -24.35 -25.83
CA TRP A 682 10.12 -24.11 -24.62
C TRP A 682 11.62 -24.16 -24.92
N GLU A 683 12.37 -23.25 -24.28
CA GLU A 683 13.82 -23.09 -24.48
C GLU A 683 14.52 -22.94 -23.12
N VAL A 684 15.61 -23.67 -22.88
CA VAL A 684 16.57 -23.41 -21.79
C VAL A 684 17.78 -22.71 -22.38
N LYS A 685 18.06 -21.50 -21.89
CA LYS A 685 19.14 -20.62 -22.39
C LYS A 685 20.20 -20.37 -21.34
N ASP A 686 21.46 -20.31 -21.75
CA ASP A 686 22.54 -19.81 -20.89
C ASP A 686 22.50 -18.28 -20.77
N ALA A 687 23.33 -17.71 -19.88
CA ALA A 687 23.40 -16.27 -19.62
C ALA A 687 23.84 -15.41 -20.83
N SER A 688 24.27 -16.00 -21.96
CA SER A 688 24.49 -15.28 -23.23
C SER A 688 23.25 -15.21 -24.12
N GLY A 689 22.12 -15.80 -23.68
CA GLY A 689 20.88 -15.94 -24.45
C GLY A 689 20.90 -17.11 -25.44
N LYS A 690 21.99 -17.87 -25.50
CA LYS A 690 22.14 -19.04 -26.38
C LYS A 690 21.28 -20.20 -25.88
N VAL A 691 20.52 -20.81 -26.77
CA VAL A 691 19.73 -22.03 -26.51
C VAL A 691 20.66 -23.22 -26.27
N CYS A 692 20.46 -23.90 -25.14
CA CYS A 692 21.17 -25.12 -24.74
C CYS A 692 20.30 -26.37 -24.92
N ILE A 693 19.00 -26.25 -24.67
CA ILE A 693 17.98 -27.30 -24.82
C ILE A 693 16.69 -26.61 -25.31
N ALA A 694 15.96 -27.20 -26.25
CA ALA A 694 14.63 -26.74 -26.64
C ALA A 694 13.79 -27.89 -27.21
N ASP A 695 12.46 -27.77 -27.10
CA ASP A 695 11.46 -28.67 -27.71
C ASP A 695 10.10 -27.91 -27.81
N GLU A 696 9.06 -28.52 -28.39
CA GLU A 696 7.74 -27.86 -28.52
C GLU A 696 6.52 -28.76 -28.27
N PHE A 697 5.54 -28.21 -27.56
CA PHE A 697 4.21 -28.81 -27.40
C PHE A 697 3.33 -28.40 -28.59
N MET A 698 3.06 -29.34 -29.50
CA MET A 698 2.28 -29.11 -30.73
C MET A 698 0.78 -29.41 -30.57
N SER A 699 -0.01 -28.95 -31.55
CA SER A 699 -1.44 -29.29 -31.72
C SER A 699 -2.33 -28.94 -30.51
N LEU A 700 -2.01 -27.83 -29.82
CA LEU A 700 -2.73 -27.40 -28.63
C LEU A 700 -4.02 -26.65 -28.98
N ASP A 701 -5.14 -27.11 -28.44
CA ASP A 701 -6.41 -26.38 -28.45
C ASP A 701 -6.57 -25.68 -27.09
N ILE A 702 -6.38 -24.36 -27.05
CA ILE A 702 -6.43 -23.53 -25.84
C ILE A 702 -7.81 -22.86 -25.76
N LYS A 703 -8.52 -23.08 -24.66
CA LYS A 703 -9.86 -22.54 -24.37
C LYS A 703 -9.78 -21.45 -23.29
N SER A 704 -10.85 -20.68 -23.09
CA SER A 704 -10.94 -19.84 -21.88
C SER A 704 -10.90 -20.69 -20.60
N GLY A 705 -10.22 -20.17 -19.57
CA GLY A 705 -9.87 -20.87 -18.34
C GLY A 705 -8.40 -21.33 -18.29
N ARG A 706 -8.17 -22.38 -17.50
CA ARG A 706 -6.84 -22.96 -17.22
C ARG A 706 -6.64 -24.24 -18.02
N ASN A 707 -5.69 -24.23 -18.96
CA ASN A 707 -5.45 -25.34 -19.88
C ASN A 707 -4.22 -26.15 -19.44
N GLN A 708 -4.35 -27.47 -19.35
CA GLN A 708 -3.22 -28.37 -19.10
C GLN A 708 -2.47 -28.61 -20.41
N VAL A 709 -1.16 -28.33 -20.44
CA VAL A 709 -0.34 -28.48 -21.68
C VAL A 709 0.50 -29.76 -21.64
N GLY A 710 1.14 -30.06 -20.51
CA GLY A 710 2.04 -31.20 -20.36
C GLY A 710 3.07 -30.97 -19.26
N ALA A 711 4.26 -31.54 -19.42
CA ALA A 711 5.40 -31.27 -18.55
C ALA A 711 6.70 -31.29 -19.34
N ILE A 712 7.61 -30.37 -19.02
CA ILE A 712 9.00 -30.40 -19.47
C ILE A 712 9.73 -31.43 -18.62
N SER A 713 10.37 -32.42 -19.26
CA SER A 713 11.25 -33.38 -18.60
C SER A 713 12.57 -33.48 -19.36
N THR A 714 13.67 -33.00 -18.77
CA THR A 714 15.00 -33.04 -19.40
C THR A 714 16.14 -33.09 -18.37
N SER A 715 17.27 -33.71 -18.73
CA SER A 715 18.43 -33.85 -17.85
C SER A 715 19.33 -32.62 -17.90
N LEU A 716 19.74 -32.12 -16.74
CA LEU A 716 20.63 -30.96 -16.63
C LEU A 716 22.11 -31.33 -16.86
N LYS A 717 22.42 -32.61 -17.09
CA LYS A 717 23.79 -33.15 -17.19
C LYS A 717 24.60 -32.65 -18.39
N SER A 718 23.94 -32.14 -19.43
CA SER A 718 24.58 -31.47 -20.58
C SER A 718 24.91 -30.00 -20.33
N LEU A 719 24.34 -29.40 -19.28
CA LEU A 719 24.58 -28.01 -18.92
C LEU A 719 25.91 -27.85 -18.18
N SER A 720 26.52 -26.67 -18.35
CA SER A 720 27.71 -26.29 -17.58
C SER A 720 27.29 -25.91 -16.17
N ALA A 721 28.14 -26.21 -15.18
CA ALA A 721 27.91 -25.81 -13.80
C ALA A 721 29.25 -25.40 -13.15
N PRO A 722 29.25 -24.39 -12.25
CA PRO A 722 28.09 -23.62 -11.81
C PRO A 722 27.68 -22.53 -12.82
N ALA A 723 26.39 -22.43 -13.16
CA ALA A 723 25.87 -21.39 -14.06
C ALA A 723 24.37 -21.10 -13.83
N ASN A 724 23.91 -19.91 -14.22
CA ASN A 724 22.50 -19.54 -14.26
C ASN A 724 21.93 -19.74 -15.68
N TYR A 725 20.67 -20.14 -15.74
CA TYR A 725 19.94 -20.44 -16.95
C TYR A 725 18.53 -19.82 -16.91
N THR A 726 17.99 -19.49 -18.08
CA THR A 726 16.61 -19.04 -18.23
C THR A 726 15.79 -20.13 -18.92
N LEU A 727 14.73 -20.61 -18.27
CA LEU A 727 13.64 -21.33 -18.93
C LEU A 727 12.69 -20.29 -19.55
N LEU A 728 12.35 -20.45 -20.82
CA LEU A 728 11.39 -19.63 -21.56
C LEU A 728 10.27 -20.51 -22.10
N LEU A 729 9.02 -20.04 -21.99
CA LEU A 729 7.86 -20.54 -22.73
C LEU A 729 7.40 -19.45 -23.71
N ARG A 730 7.11 -19.80 -24.97
CA ARG A 730 6.58 -18.86 -25.98
C ARG A 730 5.53 -19.51 -26.88
N LEU A 731 4.40 -18.83 -27.08
CA LEU A 731 3.39 -19.23 -28.06
C LEU A 731 3.86 -18.86 -29.49
N LYS A 732 4.05 -19.88 -30.33
CA LYS A 732 4.68 -19.81 -31.66
C LYS A 732 3.93 -18.82 -32.58
N GLY A 733 4.64 -17.80 -33.06
CA GLY A 733 4.08 -16.77 -33.95
C GLY A 733 3.43 -15.58 -33.24
N THR A 734 3.56 -15.45 -31.92
CA THR A 734 3.05 -14.31 -31.14
C THR A 734 4.12 -13.72 -30.22
N GLU A 735 3.83 -12.58 -29.62
CA GLU A 735 4.66 -11.97 -28.56
C GLU A 735 4.40 -12.56 -27.16
N VAL A 736 3.46 -13.51 -27.03
CA VAL A 736 3.14 -14.13 -25.73
C VAL A 736 4.27 -15.08 -25.32
N GLU A 737 5.05 -14.63 -24.35
CA GLU A 737 6.13 -15.39 -23.73
C GLU A 737 6.24 -15.09 -22.23
N ASN A 738 6.76 -16.05 -21.48
CA ASN A 738 7.04 -15.92 -20.06
C ASN A 738 8.28 -16.75 -19.69
N SER A 739 9.04 -16.32 -18.67
CA SER A 739 10.37 -16.87 -18.38
C SER A 739 10.71 -16.94 -16.89
N TRP A 740 11.59 -17.87 -16.55
CA TRP A 740 12.03 -18.19 -15.19
C TRP A 740 13.55 -18.40 -15.14
N GLU A 741 14.24 -17.70 -14.26
CA GLU A 741 15.68 -17.86 -14.04
C GLU A 741 15.94 -18.90 -12.95
N PHE A 742 16.88 -19.82 -13.19
CA PHE A 742 17.27 -20.86 -12.24
C PHE A 742 18.78 -21.11 -12.25
N MET A 743 19.29 -21.50 -11.08
CA MET A 743 20.71 -21.79 -10.84
C MET A 743 20.97 -23.30 -10.99
N VAL A 744 22.05 -23.66 -11.67
CA VAL A 744 22.57 -25.04 -11.72
C VAL A 744 23.95 -25.08 -11.06
N CYS A 745 24.02 -25.72 -9.89
CA CYS A 745 25.23 -25.96 -9.12
C CYS A 745 25.98 -27.22 -9.58
N GLU A 746 27.25 -27.34 -9.17
CA GLU A 746 27.96 -28.62 -9.23
C GLU A 746 27.31 -29.61 -8.24
N ASP A 747 27.26 -30.91 -8.59
CA ASP A 747 26.82 -31.96 -7.65
C ASP A 747 27.83 -32.23 -6.52
N ALA A 748 29.13 -32.02 -6.77
CA ALA A 748 30.21 -32.30 -5.83
C ALA A 748 31.32 -31.21 -5.71
N PRO A 749 30.95 -29.94 -5.42
CA PRO A 749 31.90 -28.82 -5.35
C PRO A 749 32.89 -28.94 -4.18
N LYS A 750 34.06 -28.29 -4.32
CA LYS A 750 35.26 -28.47 -3.48
C LYS A 750 35.24 -27.64 -2.18
N THR A 751 34.34 -27.96 -1.26
CA THR A 751 34.18 -27.30 0.04
C THR A 751 35.29 -27.59 1.09
N LYS A 752 36.52 -27.94 0.67
CA LYS A 752 37.67 -28.18 1.58
C LYS A 752 38.47 -26.88 1.79
N PRO A 753 38.80 -26.46 3.05
CA PRO A 753 39.41 -25.16 3.29
C PRO A 753 40.79 -24.90 2.66
N GLY A 754 41.58 -25.95 2.39
CA GLY A 754 42.93 -25.79 1.83
C GLY A 754 43.87 -25.09 2.82
N ASN A 755 44.40 -23.93 2.43
CA ASN A 755 45.25 -23.09 3.29
C ASN A 755 44.46 -22.09 4.15
N VAL A 756 43.14 -21.99 3.97
CA VAL A 756 42.26 -21.08 4.70
C VAL A 756 41.89 -21.69 6.05
N MET A 757 42.04 -20.92 7.12
CA MET A 757 41.50 -21.26 8.43
C MET A 757 40.01 -20.89 8.46
N VAL A 758 39.13 -21.81 8.83
CA VAL A 758 37.70 -21.51 9.05
C VAL A 758 37.50 -21.31 10.54
N HIS A 759 36.96 -20.16 10.94
CA HIS A 759 36.78 -19.79 12.35
C HIS A 759 35.41 -19.16 12.64
N ARG A 760 35.00 -19.16 13.91
CA ARG A 760 33.61 -18.86 14.34
C ARG A 760 33.44 -17.96 15.56
N LYS A 761 34.48 -17.79 16.36
CA LYS A 761 34.44 -17.07 17.64
C LYS A 761 35.47 -15.95 17.65
N MET A 762 35.16 -14.87 18.37
CA MET A 762 36.08 -13.76 18.56
C MET A 762 37.01 -14.08 19.74
N ASP A 763 38.11 -14.78 19.45
CA ASP A 763 38.99 -15.36 20.47
C ASP A 763 40.49 -15.20 20.17
N ALA A 764 41.33 -15.69 21.09
CA ALA A 764 42.78 -15.64 20.98
C ALA A 764 43.35 -16.52 19.85
N GLU A 765 42.61 -17.52 19.33
CA GLU A 765 43.07 -18.33 18.20
C GLU A 765 42.92 -17.55 16.88
N LEU A 766 41.79 -16.85 16.72
CA LEU A 766 41.55 -15.90 15.62
C LEU A 766 42.63 -14.80 15.61
N GLU A 767 42.88 -14.19 16.77
CA GLU A 767 43.86 -13.12 16.90
C GLU A 767 45.28 -13.62 16.60
N ALA A 768 45.67 -14.79 17.11
CA ALA A 768 46.97 -15.41 16.83
C ALA A 768 47.12 -15.79 15.35
N ALA A 769 46.05 -16.29 14.70
CA ALA A 769 46.03 -16.61 13.28
C ALA A 769 46.29 -15.38 12.40
N LEU A 770 45.62 -14.27 12.68
CA LEU A 770 45.77 -13.02 11.93
C LEU A 770 47.13 -12.36 12.22
N LYS A 771 47.60 -12.35 13.47
CA LYS A 771 48.98 -11.93 13.83
C LYS A 771 50.07 -12.74 13.11
N ALA A 772 49.82 -14.03 12.87
CA ALA A 772 50.71 -14.92 12.12
C ALA A 772 50.61 -14.78 10.58
N GLY A 773 49.74 -13.90 10.07
CA GLY A 773 49.60 -13.67 8.62
C GLY A 773 48.73 -14.69 7.88
N LYS A 774 47.90 -15.47 8.59
CA LYS A 774 46.98 -16.42 7.96
C LYS A 774 45.83 -15.71 7.24
N SER A 775 45.20 -16.44 6.32
CA SER A 775 43.90 -16.11 5.72
C SER A 775 42.79 -16.85 6.47
N VAL A 776 41.79 -16.12 6.97
CA VAL A 776 40.72 -16.65 7.81
C VAL A 776 39.34 -16.39 7.20
N LEU A 777 38.57 -17.45 6.95
CA LEU A 777 37.14 -17.37 6.67
C LEU A 777 36.40 -17.36 8.01
N PHE A 778 35.80 -16.23 8.35
CA PHE A 778 35.13 -16.01 9.62
C PHE A 778 33.60 -16.00 9.43
N MET A 779 32.93 -16.97 10.05
CA MET A 779 31.46 -17.06 10.11
C MET A 779 31.05 -17.00 11.58
N PRO A 780 30.74 -15.80 12.12
CA PRO A 780 30.47 -15.64 13.54
C PRO A 780 29.23 -16.43 13.95
N GLU A 781 29.33 -17.18 15.05
CA GLU A 781 28.16 -17.83 15.68
C GLU A 781 27.68 -17.12 16.96
N GLU A 782 28.42 -16.09 17.38
CA GLU A 782 28.12 -15.19 18.50
C GLU A 782 28.13 -13.75 17.97
N TYR A 783 26.96 -13.10 17.99
CA TYR A 783 26.75 -11.69 17.63
C TYR A 783 25.42 -11.21 18.23
N SER A 784 25.25 -9.89 18.30
CA SER A 784 24.06 -9.24 18.85
C SER A 784 22.81 -9.40 17.97
N ARG A 785 21.64 -9.52 18.62
CA ARG A 785 20.33 -9.54 17.94
C ARG A 785 19.78 -8.16 17.58
N ALA A 786 20.51 -7.08 17.92
CA ALA A 786 20.22 -5.73 17.44
C ALA A 786 20.53 -5.53 15.95
N HIS A 787 21.35 -6.41 15.37
CA HIS A 787 21.54 -6.45 13.91
C HIS A 787 20.22 -6.79 13.21
N PRO A 788 19.93 -6.19 12.04
CA PRO A 788 18.77 -6.59 11.24
C PRO A 788 18.87 -8.04 10.79
N LYS A 789 17.84 -8.83 11.12
CA LYS A 789 17.63 -10.15 10.55
C LYS A 789 17.34 -10.02 9.05
N LEU A 790 17.94 -10.91 8.25
CA LEU A 790 17.75 -10.94 6.81
C LEU A 790 16.63 -11.89 6.41
N SER A 791 15.96 -11.56 5.31
CA SER A 791 14.89 -12.34 4.70
C SER A 791 15.00 -12.29 3.18
N PHE A 792 14.53 -13.35 2.51
CA PHE A 792 14.36 -13.32 1.04
C PHE A 792 13.13 -12.50 0.63
N GLU A 793 12.08 -12.56 1.44
CA GLU A 793 10.92 -11.68 1.28
C GLU A 793 11.29 -10.28 1.80
N PRO A 794 11.08 -9.19 1.04
CA PRO A 794 11.34 -7.84 1.51
C PRO A 794 10.32 -7.39 2.57
N VAL A 795 10.47 -6.17 3.08
CA VAL A 795 9.45 -5.50 3.93
C VAL A 795 8.07 -5.63 3.27
N TYR A 796 7.08 -6.06 4.05
CA TYR A 796 5.69 -6.22 3.64
C TYR A 796 4.89 -4.95 3.99
N TRP A 797 4.27 -4.27 3.01
CA TRP A 797 3.58 -2.98 3.12
C TRP A 797 4.42 -1.84 3.73
N ASN A 798 4.58 -1.84 5.06
CA ASN A 798 5.38 -0.89 5.82
C ASN A 798 5.75 -1.50 7.19
N LYS A 799 6.96 -1.19 7.66
CA LYS A 799 7.52 -1.66 8.93
C LYS A 799 6.64 -1.39 10.16
N PHE A 800 6.00 -0.22 10.22
CA PHE A 800 5.31 0.28 11.42
C PHE A 800 3.91 -0.33 11.63
N LEU A 801 3.20 -0.68 10.55
CA LEU A 801 1.83 -1.21 10.65
C LEU A 801 1.78 -2.66 11.15
N PHE A 802 2.75 -3.48 10.72
CA PHE A 802 2.65 -4.93 10.84
C PHE A 802 3.74 -5.52 11.73
N ALA A 803 3.36 -5.98 12.92
CA ALA A 803 4.28 -6.61 13.88
C ALA A 803 5.01 -7.89 13.38
N HIS A 804 4.70 -8.40 12.19
CA HIS A 804 5.48 -9.47 11.55
C HIS A 804 6.71 -8.96 10.80
N ASN A 805 6.80 -7.65 10.52
CA ASN A 805 7.98 -7.00 9.93
C ASN A 805 9.15 -6.85 10.93
N LYS A 806 8.97 -7.18 12.23
CA LYS A 806 10.10 -7.26 13.19
C LYS A 806 11.22 -8.20 12.70
N ASP A 807 10.87 -9.21 11.90
CA ASP A 807 11.78 -10.18 11.27
C ASP A 807 12.06 -9.90 9.76
N ARG A 808 11.51 -8.81 9.20
CA ARG A 808 11.60 -8.42 7.78
C ARG A 808 11.88 -6.92 7.67
N VAL A 809 13.13 -6.55 7.93
CA VAL A 809 13.61 -5.15 7.96
C VAL A 809 14.61 -4.82 6.85
N THR A 810 14.66 -5.64 5.81
CA THR A 810 15.54 -5.44 4.64
C THR A 810 14.77 -5.62 3.33
N LEU A 811 15.29 -5.04 2.25
CA LEU A 811 14.68 -4.98 0.92
C LEU A 811 15.42 -5.82 -0.12
N GLY A 812 16.34 -6.69 0.33
CA GLY A 812 17.19 -7.52 -0.50
C GLY A 812 18.68 -7.24 -0.31
N LEU A 813 19.47 -7.56 -1.33
CA LEU A 813 20.92 -7.43 -1.37
C LEU A 813 21.33 -6.53 -2.54
N LEU A 814 22.33 -5.68 -2.29
CA LEU A 814 23.22 -5.14 -3.32
C LEU A 814 24.51 -5.98 -3.31
N ILE A 815 24.93 -6.46 -4.47
CA ILE A 815 26.04 -7.40 -4.65
C ILE A 815 27.03 -6.81 -5.66
N ASP A 816 28.33 -6.85 -5.38
CA ASP A 816 29.36 -6.70 -6.41
C ASP A 816 29.53 -8.03 -7.16
N ASP A 817 28.67 -8.28 -8.15
CA ASP A 817 28.63 -9.53 -8.90
C ASP A 817 29.83 -9.73 -9.84
N ALA A 818 30.57 -8.65 -10.12
CA ALA A 818 31.87 -8.69 -10.77
C ALA A 818 33.01 -9.12 -9.83
N HIS A 819 32.79 -9.17 -8.50
CA HIS A 819 33.86 -9.48 -7.55
C HIS A 819 34.38 -10.91 -7.75
N PRO A 820 35.72 -11.15 -7.77
CA PRO A 820 36.27 -12.47 -8.07
C PRO A 820 35.90 -13.59 -7.08
N VAL A 821 35.23 -13.27 -5.97
CA VAL A 821 34.62 -14.23 -5.06
C VAL A 821 33.46 -15.01 -5.68
N PHE A 822 32.80 -14.47 -6.72
CA PHE A 822 31.65 -15.09 -7.40
C PHE A 822 32.01 -15.93 -8.64
N ASN A 823 33.30 -16.08 -8.95
CA ASN A 823 33.77 -16.89 -10.09
C ASN A 823 33.27 -18.35 -10.11
N ASN A 824 32.84 -18.91 -8.97
CA ASN A 824 32.20 -20.22 -8.88
C ASN A 824 30.82 -20.17 -8.18
N PHE A 825 30.17 -19.00 -8.12
CA PHE A 825 28.81 -18.82 -7.62
C PHE A 825 28.07 -17.79 -8.49
N PRO A 826 27.32 -18.22 -9.51
CA PRO A 826 26.65 -17.32 -10.45
C PRO A 826 25.54 -16.52 -9.74
N THR A 827 25.73 -15.22 -9.65
CA THR A 827 24.80 -14.25 -9.07
C THR A 827 24.59 -13.08 -10.03
N ALA A 828 23.71 -12.15 -9.67
CA ALA A 828 23.63 -10.80 -10.25
C ALA A 828 23.84 -9.76 -9.14
N GLU A 829 23.85 -8.47 -9.50
CA GLU A 829 23.90 -7.30 -8.59
C GLU A 829 22.82 -7.32 -7.48
N HIS A 830 21.78 -8.15 -7.62
CA HIS A 830 20.57 -8.17 -6.78
C HIS A 830 20.25 -9.57 -6.26
N THR A 831 19.34 -9.66 -5.27
CA THR A 831 18.87 -10.94 -4.72
C THR A 831 18.19 -11.80 -5.79
N THR A 832 18.78 -12.96 -6.08
CA THR A 832 18.18 -14.05 -6.86
C THR A 832 17.86 -15.25 -5.96
N TRP A 833 17.12 -16.23 -6.47
CA TRP A 833 16.72 -17.45 -5.73
C TRP A 833 17.87 -18.22 -5.06
N GLY A 834 19.09 -18.15 -5.60
CA GLY A 834 20.27 -18.78 -4.99
C GLY A 834 20.61 -18.28 -3.58
N TRP A 835 20.05 -17.13 -3.17
CA TRP A 835 20.25 -16.55 -1.84
C TRP A 835 19.15 -16.90 -0.82
N GLU A 836 18.02 -17.47 -1.23
CA GLU A 836 16.80 -17.60 -0.41
C GLU A 836 17.04 -18.29 0.95
N ASN A 837 17.61 -19.49 0.93
CA ASN A 837 17.89 -20.27 2.14
C ASN A 837 19.16 -19.80 2.88
N ILE A 838 20.05 -19.12 2.18
CA ILE A 838 21.26 -18.50 2.75
C ILE A 838 20.87 -17.33 3.65
N LEU A 839 19.89 -16.53 3.24
CA LEU A 839 19.39 -15.38 4.00
C LEU A 839 18.56 -15.78 5.22
N GLY A 840 17.69 -16.79 5.10
CA GLY A 840 16.61 -17.07 6.07
C GLY A 840 16.99 -17.38 7.52
N ASN A 841 18.28 -17.57 7.83
CA ASN A 841 18.80 -17.69 9.21
C ASN A 841 20.08 -16.85 9.40
N SER A 842 20.11 -15.64 8.86
CA SER A 842 21.28 -14.76 8.88
C SER A 842 20.92 -13.30 9.20
N TYR A 843 21.94 -12.48 9.44
CA TYR A 843 21.81 -11.09 9.90
C TYR A 843 22.77 -10.18 9.12
N GLY A 844 22.36 -8.94 8.87
CA GLY A 844 23.24 -7.91 8.32
C GLY A 844 24.07 -7.29 9.45
N LEU A 845 25.39 -7.40 9.40
CA LEU A 845 26.26 -6.71 10.35
C LEU A 845 26.06 -5.19 10.16
N VAL A 846 25.88 -4.44 11.24
CA VAL A 846 25.80 -2.97 11.19
C VAL A 846 27.23 -2.44 11.08
N MET A 847 27.50 -1.69 10.02
CA MET A 847 28.83 -1.28 9.56
C MET A 847 29.11 0.22 9.76
N GLN A 848 28.28 0.94 10.52
CA GLN A 848 28.25 2.41 10.53
C GLN A 848 29.60 3.07 10.91
N GLU A 849 30.36 2.42 11.79
CA GLU A 849 31.69 2.86 12.26
C GLU A 849 32.86 2.06 11.64
N LEU A 850 32.59 1.29 10.56
CA LEU A 850 33.57 0.39 9.94
C LEU A 850 33.92 0.81 8.49
N PRO A 851 35.12 0.44 7.99
CA PRO A 851 35.52 0.72 6.61
C PRO A 851 34.57 0.09 5.59
N GLN A 852 34.08 0.86 4.62
CA GLN A 852 33.03 0.40 3.70
C GLN A 852 33.55 -0.29 2.42
N ASP A 853 34.79 -0.02 2.02
CA ASP A 853 35.33 -0.44 0.71
C ASP A 853 35.54 -1.96 0.61
N GLY A 854 35.63 -2.66 1.75
CA GLY A 854 35.72 -4.12 1.82
C GLY A 854 34.38 -4.86 1.72
N ILE A 855 33.24 -4.19 1.51
CA ILE A 855 31.92 -4.81 1.51
C ILE A 855 31.53 -5.30 0.10
N ILE A 856 31.52 -6.62 -0.08
CA ILE A 856 31.20 -7.30 -1.35
C ILE A 856 29.69 -7.56 -1.49
N VAL A 857 29.01 -7.91 -0.39
CA VAL A 857 27.55 -8.03 -0.33
C VAL A 857 27.01 -7.18 0.81
N ARG A 858 26.09 -6.29 0.44
CA ARG A 858 25.46 -5.28 1.29
C ARG A 858 23.95 -5.52 1.33
N PRO A 859 23.37 -5.96 2.46
CA PRO A 859 21.92 -5.95 2.61
C PRO A 859 21.38 -4.53 2.48
N ILE A 860 20.24 -4.39 1.82
CA ILE A 860 19.55 -3.11 1.65
C ILE A 860 18.60 -2.96 2.85
N ASP A 861 18.88 -1.99 3.71
CA ASP A 861 18.08 -1.73 4.91
C ASP A 861 16.73 -1.06 4.57
N ASP A 862 15.78 -1.07 5.50
CA ASP A 862 14.53 -0.31 5.32
C ASP A 862 14.78 1.21 5.34
N TRP A 863 14.06 1.94 4.49
CA TRP A 863 14.29 3.38 4.22
C TRP A 863 13.98 4.32 5.38
N ASN A 864 13.42 3.81 6.48
CA ASN A 864 13.22 4.58 7.69
C ASN A 864 14.46 4.52 8.60
N GLU A 865 15.32 3.51 8.45
CA GLU A 865 16.57 3.36 9.23
C GLU A 865 17.82 3.68 8.42
N ASN A 866 17.89 3.28 7.15
CA ASN A 866 19.03 3.53 6.24
C ASN A 866 20.41 3.12 6.81
N ARG A 867 20.49 2.08 7.66
CA ARG A 867 21.75 1.64 8.27
C ARG A 867 22.72 1.14 7.20
N GLN A 868 24.01 1.41 7.37
CA GLN A 868 25.05 0.72 6.60
C GLN A 868 25.11 -0.74 7.06
N LEU A 869 24.81 -1.68 6.17
CA LEU A 869 24.86 -3.12 6.45
C LEU A 869 25.97 -3.83 5.65
N GLY A 870 26.45 -4.95 6.17
CA GLY A 870 27.42 -5.83 5.51
C GLY A 870 27.10 -7.32 5.74
N PHE A 871 27.38 -8.17 4.76
CA PHE A 871 27.02 -9.58 4.78
C PHE A 871 28.14 -10.52 4.32
N ILE A 872 28.80 -10.20 3.21
CA ILE A 872 30.06 -10.81 2.76
C ILE A 872 31.05 -9.68 2.55
N MET A 873 32.19 -9.75 3.22
CA MET A 873 33.13 -8.62 3.33
C MET A 873 34.57 -9.13 3.48
N GLU A 874 35.57 -8.39 3.03
CA GLU A 874 36.98 -8.73 3.24
C GLU A 874 37.85 -7.56 3.69
N TYR A 875 38.80 -7.86 4.57
CA TYR A 875 39.72 -6.87 5.14
C TYR A 875 41.10 -7.46 5.40
N LYS A 876 42.10 -6.58 5.37
CA LYS A 876 43.43 -6.82 5.91
C LYS A 876 43.43 -6.50 7.40
N VAL A 877 43.89 -7.44 8.22
CA VAL A 877 43.91 -7.29 9.69
C VAL A 877 45.35 -7.48 10.18
N GLY A 878 46.07 -6.37 10.31
CA GLY A 878 47.49 -6.35 10.63
C GLY A 878 48.34 -7.03 9.54
N LYS A 879 48.81 -8.25 9.83
CA LYS A 879 49.54 -9.09 8.87
C LYS A 879 48.66 -10.10 8.13
N GLY A 880 47.48 -10.41 8.69
CA GLY A 880 46.56 -11.42 8.19
C GLY A 880 45.49 -10.84 7.28
N LYS A 881 44.63 -11.73 6.79
CA LYS A 881 43.46 -11.40 5.96
C LYS A 881 42.25 -12.11 6.51
N ILE A 882 41.12 -11.40 6.57
CA ILE A 882 39.84 -11.96 6.98
C ILE A 882 38.83 -11.80 5.84
N LEU A 883 38.02 -12.84 5.61
CA LEU A 883 36.77 -12.72 4.88
C LEU A 883 35.66 -13.08 5.85
N VAL A 884 34.74 -12.15 6.08
CA VAL A 884 33.59 -12.30 6.97
C VAL A 884 32.38 -12.72 6.15
N CYS A 885 31.64 -13.73 6.61
CA CYS A 885 30.36 -14.14 6.04
C CYS A 885 29.34 -14.34 7.17
N MET A 886 28.25 -13.57 7.16
CA MET A 886 27.24 -13.59 8.23
C MET A 886 26.22 -14.76 8.12
N ALA A 887 26.47 -15.73 7.25
CA ALA A 887 25.64 -16.94 7.08
C ALA A 887 26.42 -18.21 7.42
N ASP A 888 25.76 -19.14 8.13
CA ASP A 888 26.37 -20.43 8.50
C ASP A 888 26.31 -21.45 7.34
N LEU A 889 27.15 -21.24 6.33
CA LEU A 889 27.20 -22.11 5.15
C LEU A 889 27.61 -23.54 5.49
N PHE A 890 28.28 -23.79 6.62
CA PHE A 890 28.64 -25.14 7.06
C PHE A 890 27.46 -25.94 7.62
N LYS A 891 26.43 -25.29 8.17
CA LYS A 891 25.13 -25.92 8.51
C LYS A 891 24.24 -26.12 7.28
N LEU A 892 24.33 -25.25 6.27
CA LEU A 892 23.46 -25.29 5.08
C LEU A 892 23.96 -26.24 3.97
N LYS A 893 25.28 -26.35 3.77
CA LYS A 893 25.92 -27.04 2.62
C LYS A 893 25.53 -28.50 2.33
N ASP A 894 24.95 -29.21 3.29
CA ASP A 894 24.57 -30.63 3.13
C ASP A 894 23.10 -30.80 2.73
N HIS A 895 22.34 -29.71 2.74
CA HIS A 895 20.89 -29.67 2.43
C HIS A 895 20.53 -28.62 1.37
N ASP A 896 21.39 -27.62 1.14
CA ASP A 896 21.20 -26.58 0.14
C ASP A 896 22.36 -26.54 -0.89
N PRO A 897 22.09 -26.74 -2.20
CA PRO A 897 23.13 -26.71 -3.23
C PRO A 897 23.77 -25.33 -3.43
N ALA A 898 23.02 -24.24 -3.29
CA ALA A 898 23.53 -22.89 -3.50
C ALA A 898 24.47 -22.48 -2.36
N ALA A 899 24.11 -22.74 -1.10
CA ALA A 899 24.99 -22.54 0.06
C ALA A 899 26.29 -23.36 -0.06
N ARG A 900 26.20 -24.60 -0.56
CA ARG A 900 27.36 -25.46 -0.83
C ARG A 900 28.25 -24.89 -1.94
N GLN A 901 27.64 -24.35 -2.99
CA GLN A 901 28.33 -23.73 -4.12
C GLN A 901 28.99 -22.40 -3.72
N LEU A 902 28.32 -21.57 -2.91
CA LEU A 902 28.89 -20.34 -2.35
C LEU A 902 30.11 -20.64 -1.48
N LEU A 903 30.03 -21.64 -0.59
CA LEU A 903 31.16 -22.06 0.24
C LEU A 903 32.38 -22.51 -0.59
N ASN A 904 32.14 -23.21 -1.71
CA ASN A 904 33.18 -23.56 -2.68
C ASN A 904 33.76 -22.32 -3.37
N SER A 905 32.94 -21.32 -3.70
CA SER A 905 33.40 -20.07 -4.31
C SER A 905 34.23 -19.21 -3.34
N LEU A 906 33.78 -19.04 -2.10
CA LEU A 906 34.52 -18.35 -1.03
C LEU A 906 35.90 -19.00 -0.81
N LEU A 907 35.93 -20.33 -0.57
CA LEU A 907 37.18 -21.05 -0.31
C LEU A 907 38.10 -21.10 -1.54
N GLY A 908 37.54 -21.24 -2.75
CA GLY A 908 38.30 -21.21 -4.00
C GLY A 908 38.97 -19.86 -4.23
N TYR A 909 38.23 -18.77 -4.02
CA TYR A 909 38.74 -17.41 -4.10
C TYR A 909 39.82 -17.13 -3.05
N MET A 910 39.60 -17.49 -1.78
CA MET A 910 40.56 -17.27 -0.69
C MET A 910 41.84 -18.12 -0.78
N ASN A 911 41.81 -19.25 -1.50
CA ASN A 911 43.02 -20.01 -1.84
C ASN A 911 43.72 -19.51 -3.13
N SER A 912 43.17 -18.50 -3.80
CA SER A 912 43.71 -17.93 -5.04
C SER A 912 44.62 -16.72 -4.79
N ARG A 913 45.27 -16.20 -5.85
CA ARG A 913 45.99 -14.93 -5.80
C ARG A 913 45.09 -13.70 -5.83
N ALA A 914 43.79 -13.85 -6.13
CA ALA A 914 42.85 -12.74 -6.21
C ALA A 914 42.35 -12.29 -4.83
N PHE A 915 42.47 -13.13 -3.78
CA PHE A 915 42.19 -12.72 -2.41
C PHE A 915 43.32 -11.85 -1.88
N ALA A 916 43.19 -10.55 -2.08
CA ALA A 916 44.20 -9.54 -1.77
C ALA A 916 43.57 -8.24 -1.22
N PRO A 917 42.79 -8.32 -0.12
CA PRO A 917 42.20 -7.14 0.49
C PRO A 917 43.29 -6.13 0.85
N ASP A 918 43.04 -4.89 0.46
CA ASP A 918 43.86 -3.71 0.70
C ASP A 918 43.31 -2.85 1.84
N THR A 919 41.97 -2.76 1.94
CA THR A 919 41.22 -2.11 3.01
C THR A 919 41.58 -2.70 4.38
N GLU A 920 42.09 -1.86 5.29
CA GLU A 920 42.49 -2.27 6.65
C GLU A 920 41.36 -2.10 7.66
N MET A 921 41.24 -3.03 8.60
CA MET A 921 40.30 -2.99 9.74
C MET A 921 40.98 -3.59 10.98
N GLN A 922 40.74 -3.05 12.19
CA GLN A 922 41.23 -3.72 13.40
C GLN A 922 40.29 -4.84 13.82
N LEU A 923 40.85 -5.90 14.42
CA LEU A 923 40.03 -7.00 14.94
C LEU A 923 39.10 -6.54 16.08
N LYS A 924 39.49 -5.49 16.82
CA LYS A 924 38.66 -4.90 17.86
C LYS A 924 37.40 -4.26 17.28
N ASP A 925 37.52 -3.48 16.22
CA ASP A 925 36.39 -2.78 15.60
C ASP A 925 35.32 -3.79 15.14
N LEU A 926 35.76 -4.91 14.53
CA LEU A 926 34.88 -6.03 14.19
C LEU A 926 34.27 -6.70 15.44
N SER A 927 35.02 -6.87 16.53
CA SER A 927 34.52 -7.42 17.80
C SER A 927 33.44 -6.51 18.43
N ASP A 928 33.67 -5.20 18.41
CA ASP A 928 32.75 -4.19 18.93
C ASP A 928 31.47 -4.18 18.08
N ALA A 929 31.60 -4.25 16.75
CA ALA A 929 30.47 -4.33 15.83
C ALA A 929 29.67 -5.64 15.95
N LEU A 930 30.30 -6.79 16.21
CA LEU A 930 29.58 -8.04 16.51
C LEU A 930 28.83 -7.96 17.85
N SER A 931 29.37 -7.18 18.79
CA SER A 931 28.74 -6.88 20.08
C SER A 931 27.78 -5.68 20.01
N TYR A 932 27.47 -5.16 18.82
CA TYR A 932 26.66 -3.96 18.62
C TYR A 932 25.31 -4.06 19.34
N SER A 933 25.12 -3.22 20.35
CA SER A 933 23.78 -2.80 20.73
C SER A 933 23.35 -1.65 19.82
N SER A 934 22.23 -1.81 19.11
CA SER A 934 21.28 -0.68 19.10
C SER A 934 21.02 -0.41 20.58
N ASN A 935 21.40 0.78 21.05
CA ASN A 935 21.49 1.07 22.49
C ASN A 935 20.23 0.59 23.24
N THR A 936 20.44 0.07 24.47
CA THR A 936 19.54 0.11 25.66
C THR A 936 18.95 -1.17 26.29
N SER A 937 19.28 -2.41 25.90
CA SER A 937 18.86 -3.61 26.69
C SER A 937 19.93 -4.70 26.85
N MET A 938 20.59 -4.75 28.02
CA MET A 938 21.39 -5.90 28.43
C MET A 938 20.54 -7.13 28.76
N MET A 939 19.28 -6.96 29.16
CA MET A 939 18.33 -8.08 29.29
C MET A 939 18.20 -8.87 27.98
N LEU A 940 18.12 -8.21 26.82
CA LEU A 940 18.19 -8.89 25.52
C LEU A 940 19.53 -9.58 25.29
N ASN A 941 20.65 -8.93 25.65
CA ASN A 941 22.00 -9.46 25.45
C ASN A 941 22.28 -10.77 26.22
N ILE A 942 21.68 -10.96 27.40
CA ILE A 942 21.75 -12.25 28.13
C ILE A 942 20.73 -13.29 27.65
N GLY A 943 19.88 -12.96 26.68
CA GLY A 943 18.82 -13.82 26.17
C GLY A 943 17.62 -13.94 27.11
N ALA A 944 17.36 -12.91 27.93
CA ALA A 944 16.21 -12.90 28.83
C ALA A 944 14.89 -12.87 28.05
N ARG A 945 13.83 -13.38 28.68
CA ARG A 945 12.50 -13.51 28.08
C ARG A 945 11.39 -13.33 29.11
N ILE A 946 10.25 -12.78 28.71
CA ILE A 946 9.09 -12.67 29.59
C ILE A 946 8.47 -14.05 29.81
N GLN A 947 8.35 -14.40 31.09
CA GLN A 947 7.87 -15.69 31.58
C GLN A 947 6.41 -15.64 32.06
N ALA A 948 5.93 -14.48 32.54
CA ALA A 948 4.53 -14.24 32.92
C ALA A 948 4.21 -12.75 33.08
N VAL A 949 2.95 -12.36 32.86
CA VAL A 949 2.40 -11.02 33.15
C VAL A 949 0.99 -11.14 33.76
N ASN A 950 0.52 -10.13 34.50
CA ASN A 950 -0.73 -10.22 35.27
C ASN A 950 -2.04 -10.01 34.47
N HIS A 951 -1.95 -9.56 33.22
CA HIS A 951 -3.10 -9.34 32.33
C HIS A 951 -2.72 -9.65 30.87
N ALA A 952 -3.69 -10.03 30.05
CA ALA A 952 -3.47 -10.48 28.69
C ALA A 952 -4.15 -9.59 27.65
N TRP A 953 -3.34 -9.03 26.74
CA TRP A 953 -3.75 -8.73 25.38
C TRP A 953 -2.76 -9.40 24.40
N LYS A 954 -3.19 -9.68 23.17
CA LYS A 954 -2.46 -10.58 22.27
C LYS A 954 -1.22 -9.92 21.65
N LYS A 955 -0.17 -10.74 21.46
CA LYS A 955 1.11 -10.47 20.75
C LYS A 955 2.22 -9.65 21.42
N SER A 956 1.97 -8.79 22.41
CA SER A 956 3.05 -7.93 22.98
C SER A 956 3.86 -8.52 24.15
N GLN A 957 3.65 -9.79 24.54
CA GLN A 957 4.27 -10.37 25.75
C GLN A 957 5.80 -10.28 25.80
N GLY A 958 6.51 -10.28 24.68
CA GLY A 958 7.98 -10.20 24.64
C GLY A 958 8.55 -8.79 24.79
N GLN A 959 7.72 -7.74 24.79
CA GLN A 959 8.19 -6.37 24.51
C GLN A 959 8.69 -5.59 25.72
N ALA A 960 8.19 -5.82 26.94
CA ALA A 960 8.52 -4.97 28.09
C ALA A 960 9.98 -5.07 28.60
N ILE A 961 10.88 -5.67 27.82
CA ILE A 961 12.34 -5.69 27.98
C ILE A 961 13.08 -5.54 26.62
N ASP A 962 12.37 -5.15 25.54
CA ASP A 962 12.88 -5.18 24.15
C ASP A 962 13.75 -3.98 23.74
N GLY A 963 14.00 -3.04 24.65
CA GLY A 963 14.83 -1.85 24.41
C GLY A 963 14.13 -0.71 23.68
N ASP A 964 12.80 -0.77 23.51
CA ASP A 964 12.02 0.29 22.89
C ASP A 964 11.38 1.21 23.96
N GLU A 965 11.84 2.47 24.07
CA GLU A 965 11.21 3.50 24.93
C GLU A 965 9.73 3.75 24.57
N GLY A 966 9.29 3.34 23.36
CA GLY A 966 7.90 3.38 22.90
C GLY A 966 7.02 2.20 23.35
N THR A 967 7.57 1.18 24.03
CA THR A 967 6.79 0.01 24.46
C THR A 967 5.82 0.34 25.61
N ASP A 968 4.53 0.44 25.26
CA ASP A 968 3.42 0.56 26.21
C ASP A 968 2.83 -0.80 26.59
N TRP A 969 2.77 -1.07 27.89
CA TRP A 969 2.05 -2.23 28.44
C TRP A 969 0.71 -1.82 29.08
N LEU A 970 -0.21 -2.78 29.20
CA LEU A 970 -1.53 -2.58 29.83
C LEU A 970 -1.66 -3.48 31.06
N GLY A 971 -1.66 -2.84 32.23
CA GLY A 971 -2.01 -3.47 33.50
C GLY A 971 -3.52 -3.55 33.72
N LYS A 972 -3.92 -3.74 34.97
CA LYS A 972 -5.33 -3.68 35.38
C LYS A 972 -5.89 -2.25 35.30
N PHE A 973 -7.22 -2.13 35.43
CA PHE A 973 -7.93 -0.85 35.48
C PHE A 973 -7.48 0.08 36.63
N ASP A 974 -6.95 -0.45 37.73
CA ASP A 974 -6.37 0.30 38.85
C ASP A 974 -4.90 0.70 38.63
N GLY A 975 -4.36 0.43 37.44
CA GLY A 975 -2.96 0.63 37.07
C GLY A 975 -1.99 -0.39 37.63
N SER A 976 -2.44 -1.41 38.37
CA SER A 976 -1.56 -2.42 38.99
C SER A 976 -1.19 -3.57 38.05
N GLY A 977 0.05 -4.03 38.19
CA GLY A 977 0.70 -4.96 37.28
C GLY A 977 1.65 -5.93 37.97
N PHE A 978 2.04 -6.99 37.25
CA PHE A 978 3.34 -7.62 37.47
C PHE A 978 3.89 -8.12 36.14
N ILE A 979 5.22 -8.18 36.04
CA ILE A 979 5.98 -8.83 34.99
C ILE A 979 6.96 -9.82 35.61
N THR A 980 7.15 -10.98 34.99
CA THR A 980 8.19 -11.95 35.36
C THR A 980 9.07 -12.24 34.16
N ILE A 981 10.37 -12.19 34.39
CA ILE A 981 11.45 -12.35 33.41
C ILE A 981 12.23 -13.61 33.80
N ASP A 982 12.46 -14.49 32.84
CA ASP A 982 13.45 -15.56 32.90
C ASP A 982 14.74 -15.03 32.27
N LEU A 983 15.80 -14.88 33.07
CA LEU A 983 17.11 -14.38 32.65
C LEU A 983 17.92 -15.43 31.86
N GLY A 984 17.31 -16.58 31.54
CA GLY A 984 17.90 -17.69 30.79
C GLY A 984 18.83 -18.57 31.63
N LYS A 985 19.64 -17.94 32.50
CA LYS A 985 20.62 -18.54 33.40
C LYS A 985 20.57 -17.91 34.80
N GLU A 986 21.16 -18.59 35.78
CA GLU A 986 21.48 -17.98 37.08
C GLU A 986 22.40 -16.77 36.88
N THR A 987 22.04 -15.65 37.51
CA THR A 987 22.60 -14.32 37.25
C THR A 987 22.73 -13.54 38.56
N THR A 988 23.85 -12.83 38.76
CA THR A 988 24.05 -11.94 39.91
C THR A 988 23.67 -10.51 39.56
N LEU A 989 22.77 -9.92 40.36
CA LEU A 989 22.21 -8.59 40.16
C LEU A 989 22.53 -7.66 41.35
N GLN A 990 22.88 -6.42 41.06
CA GLN A 990 23.03 -5.32 42.02
C GLN A 990 21.90 -4.28 41.95
N GLY A 991 21.09 -4.30 40.89
CA GLY A 991 19.97 -3.36 40.73
C GLY A 991 19.25 -3.46 39.39
N LEU A 992 18.39 -2.48 39.13
CA LEU A 992 17.70 -2.25 37.86
C LEU A 992 17.97 -0.83 37.35
N LEU A 993 18.02 -0.68 36.04
CA LEU A 993 17.88 0.61 35.34
C LEU A 993 16.44 0.69 34.80
N LEU A 994 15.84 1.86 34.89
CA LEU A 994 14.55 2.20 34.30
C LEU A 994 14.74 3.51 33.53
N THR A 995 14.36 3.58 32.26
CA THR A 995 14.25 4.85 31.51
C THR A 995 12.78 5.22 31.31
N ASN A 996 12.51 6.48 30.94
CA ASN A 996 11.23 6.99 30.42
C ASN A 996 9.94 6.28 30.95
N THR A 997 9.77 6.18 32.28
CA THR A 997 8.81 5.25 32.90
C THR A 997 7.72 5.96 33.70
N ASN A 998 6.46 5.60 33.49
CA ASN A 998 5.32 6.19 34.22
C ASN A 998 4.95 5.42 35.50
N LEU A 999 5.87 4.66 36.07
CA LEU A 999 5.66 3.92 37.31
C LEU A 999 5.46 4.84 38.51
N LYS A 1000 4.59 4.43 39.43
CA LYS A 1000 4.28 5.11 40.70
C LYS A 1000 4.79 4.34 41.92
N GLU A 1001 4.54 3.04 41.96
CA GLU A 1001 4.91 2.13 43.07
C GLU A 1001 5.44 0.83 42.45
N PHE A 1002 6.54 0.27 42.95
CA PHE A 1002 7.00 -1.06 42.51
C PHE A 1002 7.80 -1.83 43.57
N GLU A 1003 7.78 -3.17 43.44
CA GLU A 1003 8.43 -4.14 44.30
C GLU A 1003 9.19 -5.17 43.43
N VAL A 1004 10.35 -5.62 43.88
CA VAL A 1004 11.17 -6.61 43.15
C VAL A 1004 11.24 -7.91 43.94
N TYR A 1005 11.06 -9.03 43.24
CA TYR A 1005 11.20 -10.38 43.74
C TYR A 1005 12.12 -11.16 42.81
N HIS A 1006 12.86 -12.12 43.35
CA HIS A 1006 13.87 -12.85 42.60
C HIS A 1006 14.16 -14.24 43.19
N GLY A 1007 14.55 -15.20 42.36
CA GLY A 1007 14.99 -16.54 42.79
C GLY A 1007 15.18 -17.54 41.65
N ASN A 1008 15.58 -18.77 41.99
CA ASN A 1008 15.78 -19.86 41.02
C ASN A 1008 14.55 -20.73 40.73
N ASP A 1009 13.51 -20.66 41.56
CA ASP A 1009 12.23 -21.32 41.33
C ASP A 1009 11.12 -20.26 41.16
N LEU A 1010 10.45 -20.30 40.01
CA LEU A 1010 9.34 -19.42 39.65
C LEU A 1010 8.15 -19.47 40.64
N LYS A 1011 8.04 -20.54 41.44
CA LYS A 1011 7.04 -20.71 42.50
C LYS A 1011 7.49 -20.14 43.86
N ASN A 1012 8.80 -19.97 44.08
CA ASN A 1012 9.41 -19.60 45.35
C ASN A 1012 10.41 -18.44 45.14
N LEU A 1013 9.89 -17.29 44.72
CA LEU A 1013 10.66 -16.05 44.57
C LEU A 1013 10.69 -15.28 45.90
N THR A 1014 11.86 -14.81 46.31
CA THR A 1014 12.06 -14.01 47.53
C THR A 1014 11.99 -12.52 47.19
N MET A 1015 11.36 -11.70 48.03
CA MET A 1015 11.37 -10.23 47.85
C MET A 1015 12.79 -9.69 48.06
N VAL A 1016 13.21 -8.78 47.18
CA VAL A 1016 14.51 -8.09 47.24
C VAL A 1016 14.33 -6.77 47.98
N THR A 1017 15.08 -6.56 49.05
CA THR A 1017 15.16 -5.22 49.68
C THR A 1017 15.87 -4.27 48.72
N LEU A 1018 15.20 -3.18 48.37
CA LEU A 1018 15.67 -2.10 47.51
C LEU A 1018 16.33 -1.00 48.32
N LYS A 1019 16.95 -0.05 47.62
CA LYS A 1019 17.38 1.24 48.16
C LYS A 1019 16.65 2.39 47.49
N ASP A 1020 16.21 3.36 48.29
CA ASP A 1020 15.60 4.60 47.81
C ASP A 1020 16.65 5.62 47.32
N ALA A 1021 16.18 6.82 46.95
CA ALA A 1021 17.05 7.90 46.46
C ALA A 1021 18.04 8.42 47.53
N ASP A 1022 17.76 8.22 48.82
CA ASP A 1022 18.65 8.54 49.95
C ASP A 1022 19.51 7.33 50.36
N PHE A 1023 19.52 6.26 49.56
CA PHE A 1023 20.17 4.96 49.82
C PHE A 1023 19.69 4.21 51.08
N LYS A 1024 18.48 4.53 51.58
CA LYS A 1024 17.84 3.83 52.71
C LYS A 1024 17.17 2.55 52.23
N ASP A 1025 17.16 1.53 53.09
CA ASP A 1025 16.56 0.23 52.77
C ASP A 1025 15.02 0.32 52.71
N CYS A 1026 14.40 -0.10 51.62
CA CYS A 1026 12.95 -0.17 51.45
C CYS A 1026 12.51 -1.51 50.81
N MET A 1027 11.25 -1.91 51.01
CA MET A 1027 10.69 -3.16 50.45
C MET A 1027 9.82 -2.91 49.19
N SER A 1028 9.42 -1.66 49.00
CA SER A 1028 8.71 -1.13 47.84
C SER A 1028 9.27 0.28 47.58
N LEU A 1029 9.35 0.73 46.33
CA LEU A 1029 9.81 2.07 45.98
C LEU A 1029 8.68 2.87 45.30
N THR A 1030 8.45 4.06 45.82
CA THR A 1030 7.52 5.05 45.25
C THR A 1030 8.28 6.05 44.37
N LEU A 1031 7.64 6.50 43.29
CA LEU A 1031 8.13 7.49 42.34
C LEU A 1031 7.11 8.64 42.24
N ASP A 1032 7.60 9.88 42.27
CA ASP A 1032 6.82 11.09 42.04
C ASP A 1032 6.69 11.40 40.54
N ALA A 1033 5.70 12.22 40.16
CA ALA A 1033 5.33 12.44 38.75
C ALA A 1033 6.48 12.98 37.88
N ASP A 1034 7.33 13.86 38.43
CA ASP A 1034 8.46 14.46 37.72
C ASP A 1034 9.57 13.44 37.37
N ALA A 1035 9.56 12.24 37.96
CA ALA A 1035 10.53 11.20 37.64
C ALA A 1035 10.33 10.58 36.25
N ALA A 1036 9.15 10.77 35.63
CA ALA A 1036 8.70 9.96 34.51
C ALA A 1036 9.54 10.11 33.22
N THR A 1037 10.27 11.21 33.06
CA THR A 1037 11.05 11.55 31.85
C THR A 1037 12.56 11.36 32.05
N SER A 1038 13.00 10.67 33.10
CA SER A 1038 14.42 10.57 33.48
C SER A 1038 14.88 9.14 33.79
N SER A 1039 16.11 8.81 33.42
CA SER A 1039 16.71 7.48 33.68
C SER A 1039 17.04 7.31 35.18
N LYS A 1040 16.42 6.32 35.83
CA LYS A 1040 16.58 6.05 37.26
C LYS A 1040 17.25 4.69 37.51
N LYS A 1041 18.29 4.68 38.35
CA LYS A 1041 18.93 3.46 38.86
C LYS A 1041 18.34 3.09 40.21
N VAL A 1042 18.02 1.82 40.39
CA VAL A 1042 17.38 1.24 41.57
C VAL A 1042 18.31 0.17 42.12
N TRP A 1043 18.95 0.43 43.25
CA TRP A 1043 19.93 -0.49 43.83
C TRP A 1043 19.28 -1.51 44.75
N PHE A 1044 19.84 -2.71 44.82
CA PHE A 1044 19.47 -3.75 45.77
C PHE A 1044 20.32 -3.65 47.04
N LYS A 1045 19.81 -4.19 48.16
CA LYS A 1045 20.54 -4.28 49.42
C LYS A 1045 21.58 -5.41 49.39
N GLY A 1046 22.66 -5.18 48.65
CA GLY A 1046 23.64 -6.20 48.30
C GLY A 1046 23.24 -6.99 47.05
N GLU A 1047 23.97 -8.05 46.77
CA GLU A 1047 23.80 -8.84 45.55
C GLU A 1047 22.68 -9.89 45.69
N SER A 1048 21.97 -10.13 44.59
CA SER A 1048 20.96 -11.19 44.46
C SER A 1048 21.34 -12.15 43.33
N VAL A 1049 21.41 -13.45 43.62
CA VAL A 1049 21.87 -14.49 42.67
C VAL A 1049 20.74 -15.46 42.31
N GLY A 1050 20.42 -15.58 41.03
CA GLY A 1050 19.38 -16.49 40.55
C GLY A 1050 18.84 -16.16 39.16
N ARG A 1051 17.83 -16.94 38.72
CA ARG A 1051 17.39 -17.00 37.31
C ARG A 1051 16.14 -16.19 36.97
N TYR A 1052 15.18 -16.09 37.88
CA TYR A 1052 13.89 -15.43 37.62
C TYR A 1052 13.79 -14.12 38.40
N LEU A 1053 13.35 -13.07 37.72
CA LEU A 1053 13.10 -11.74 38.25
C LEU A 1053 11.60 -11.43 38.07
N ARG A 1054 10.89 -11.06 39.13
CA ARG A 1054 9.50 -10.57 39.06
C ARG A 1054 9.42 -9.16 39.63
N ILE A 1055 8.80 -8.26 38.88
CA ILE A 1055 8.55 -6.89 39.31
C ILE A 1055 7.03 -6.72 39.43
N TYR A 1056 6.54 -6.41 40.63
CA TYR A 1056 5.16 -5.93 40.84
C TYR A 1056 5.18 -4.41 40.75
N ILE A 1057 4.14 -3.82 40.16
CA ILE A 1057 4.18 -2.44 39.68
C ILE A 1057 2.80 -1.77 39.72
N LYS A 1058 2.79 -0.44 39.65
CA LYS A 1058 1.59 0.40 39.55
C LYS A 1058 1.87 1.65 38.74
N SER A 1059 0.97 2.07 37.86
CA SER A 1059 1.10 3.27 37.03
C SER A 1059 0.75 4.58 37.75
N LEU A 1060 1.32 5.69 37.28
CA LEU A 1060 0.85 7.07 37.50
C LEU A 1060 -0.40 7.40 36.67
N HIS A 1061 -0.60 6.75 35.51
CA HIS A 1061 -1.56 7.15 34.48
C HIS A 1061 -2.51 6.02 34.06
N GLY A 1062 -3.44 5.68 34.96
CA GLY A 1062 -4.49 4.69 34.70
C GLY A 1062 -3.92 3.30 34.38
N ARG A 1063 -4.50 2.61 33.38
CA ARG A 1063 -4.11 1.24 33.01
C ARG A 1063 -2.82 1.13 32.19
N THR A 1064 -2.33 2.24 31.61
CA THR A 1064 -1.15 2.21 30.72
C THR A 1064 0.12 2.31 31.55
N ILE A 1065 1.03 1.38 31.34
CA ILE A 1065 2.31 1.29 32.04
C ILE A 1065 3.42 1.42 31.00
N LYS A 1066 4.09 2.58 31.01
CA LYS A 1066 5.33 2.82 30.28
C LYS A 1066 6.47 2.21 31.07
N PHE A 1067 6.99 1.10 30.57
CA PHE A 1067 8.33 0.66 30.88
C PHE A 1067 9.24 1.14 29.76
N GLY A 1068 9.66 2.41 29.82
CA GLY A 1068 10.92 2.77 29.17
C GLY A 1068 12.01 1.84 29.72
N GLU A 1069 12.86 1.39 28.81
CA GLU A 1069 13.90 0.36 28.92
C GLU A 1069 14.17 -0.13 30.36
N ILE A 1070 13.52 -1.25 30.73
CA ILE A 1070 13.93 -1.99 31.92
C ILE A 1070 15.22 -2.72 31.60
N ASP A 1071 16.27 -2.45 32.37
CA ASP A 1071 17.51 -3.20 32.25
C ASP A 1071 18.07 -3.65 33.60
N VAL A 1072 18.96 -4.64 33.58
CA VAL A 1072 19.62 -5.21 34.76
C VAL A 1072 20.96 -4.54 35.02
N ILE A 1073 21.23 -4.19 36.28
CA ILE A 1073 22.55 -3.73 36.72
C ILE A 1073 23.29 -4.92 37.33
N PHE A 1074 24.30 -5.43 36.63
CA PHE A 1074 25.16 -6.52 37.08
C PHE A 1074 26.28 -6.05 38.02
N VAL A 1075 26.91 -7.01 38.68
CA VAL A 1075 28.30 -6.87 39.15
C VAL A 1075 29.22 -6.76 37.94
N ILE A 1076 30.04 -5.72 37.86
CA ILE A 1076 31.22 -5.74 36.96
C ILE A 1076 32.32 -6.52 37.69
N MET A 1077 32.80 -7.60 37.08
CA MET A 1077 34.02 -8.32 37.47
C MET A 1077 35.19 -7.89 36.58
#